data_AF-A0A239II29-F1
#
_entry.id   AF-A0A239II29-F1
#
_cell.length_a   1.000
_cell.length_b   1.000
_cell.length_c   1.000
_cell.angle_alpha   90.00
_cell.angle_beta   90.00
_cell.angle_gamma   90.00
#
_symmetry.space_group_name_H-M   'P 1'
#
loop_
_entity.id
_entity.type
_entity.pdbx_description
1 polymer ?
#
loop_
_entity_poly.entity_id
_entity_poly.type
_entity_poly.pdbx_seq_one_letter_code
_entity_poly.pdbx_strand_id
1 'polypeptide(L)'
;MSQHQTRKHSRHTRVAVITALTMLFTFLAGAVPARAADPTPSQAASLLKRDLQGLVDEAASNNIRMGVSITDLAGVIDGDTITVGDQEPYKAASVIKLPLLAQLMDLADNGELSLDELVTIPEGSSNIVGGSGTLRLREFPLDISVRELMELMVQVSDNTATNVLIDRAGGFDAINDYIAELGYETMWLGRKMIHTAVPPLQENWLNSSEVTDFLVRLYEHDFLSAASSEHIIDLMKGQLVNTKFGAVVPREVLANKTGELGDASHDSGYILVEGREVALTATTAFAAPVTQAQANVYVQRAATFAYDFALTELSEQGPTTAERIAALREEEAAQRAQATLVEDQRTAKADELIRTEARVEDAQETLNATQNSSKISDQNATAATKKLTQAKTKRKKAVKKAAKATKKVAQAKKKHTRKKTTKTKRQLAQAKKRTRAAKTRVKNRRQAVLVAKLDAKNTKAAATAARTNVSEAQTSLNNLMAKQKQLTAEVDSLTTQLNDLLAQVEDLRTQADALEGISSKKSTLAEILAGRAIPGAQVVYTKDGVTEKYEYGVQNTRTGIKVAEDTIFQAASLSKVVGSYVVLKRVDEGVIDLDTPLWEYYESPRTAGNELAKTVTARMVLNHTTGFPNWAGGVGSDTPLVPAWTPGTKFGYSGDGFFLLQRTIEHLDGKPFEQTLQEEVFEPFGMSNTTLVTLPENFSRTAVGHNAAGVAGNVSNYSNGNTAYTLQTTAADYDKFIQRALLGGEGLESATHELWTTESSDAVRSATNGANPYIKWGLGVGLQTNANGKALWHWGDNGDRKAFFIAYPERRESIAIFWNSANGQQSANQILSLFLGAQAFHSVTWVG
;
A
#
# COMPACT_ATOMS: atom_id res chain seq x y z
N MET A 1 12.31 -78.12 1.79
CA MET A 1 11.15 -77.78 2.64
C MET A 1 11.05 -76.27 2.65
N SER A 2 9.97 -75.58 2.31
CA SER A 2 8.64 -75.92 1.78
C SER A 2 8.03 -74.53 1.47
N GLN A 3 7.80 -74.17 0.21
CA GLN A 3 6.47 -74.07 -0.44
C GLN A 3 5.58 -72.93 0.09
N HIS A 4 4.76 -72.21 -0.69
CA HIS A 4 4.65 -71.96 -2.13
C HIS A 4 3.51 -70.93 -2.33
N GLN A 5 3.71 -70.01 -3.28
CA GLN A 5 2.77 -69.47 -4.29
C GLN A 5 1.41 -68.86 -3.87
N THR A 6 0.99 -67.71 -4.40
CA THR A 6 0.55 -67.50 -5.81
C THR A 6 0.44 -65.98 -6.13
N ARG A 7 1.14 -65.44 -7.15
CA ARG A 7 0.71 -65.04 -8.54
C ARG A 7 -0.33 -63.89 -8.60
N LYS A 8 -0.24 -62.82 -9.43
CA LYS A 8 0.28 -62.67 -10.81
C LYS A 8 0.31 -61.18 -11.29
N HIS A 9 1.23 -60.85 -12.20
CA HIS A 9 1.30 -59.69 -13.12
C HIS A 9 0.03 -59.51 -14.03
N SER A 10 -0.27 -58.43 -14.77
CA SER A 10 0.58 -57.52 -15.57
C SER A 10 -0.17 -56.30 -16.20
N ARG A 11 0.59 -55.24 -16.57
CA ARG A 11 0.47 -54.30 -17.72
C ARG A 11 -0.63 -53.22 -17.69
N HIS A 12 -0.28 -51.93 -17.54
CA HIS A 12 0.29 -50.95 -18.51
C HIS A 12 -0.72 -50.34 -19.49
N THR A 13 -1.09 -49.08 -19.22
CA THR A 13 -1.39 -48.04 -20.22
C THR A 13 -1.00 -46.65 -19.66
N ARG A 14 0.04 -46.03 -20.25
CA ARG A 14 0.30 -44.60 -20.62
C ARG A 14 -0.22 -43.46 -19.71
N VAL A 15 0.43 -42.30 -19.49
CA VAL A 15 1.63 -41.60 -20.02
C VAL A 15 1.89 -40.39 -19.09
N ALA A 16 3.18 -40.03 -18.92
CA ALA A 16 3.80 -38.74 -18.53
C ALA A 16 3.23 -37.91 -17.36
N VAL A 17 4.08 -37.51 -16.40
CA VAL A 17 4.38 -36.10 -16.06
C VAL A 17 5.69 -36.05 -15.21
N ILE A 18 6.42 -34.93 -15.34
CA ILE A 18 7.31 -34.23 -14.39
C ILE A 18 8.82 -34.47 -14.54
N THR A 19 9.49 -33.48 -15.12
CA THR A 19 10.87 -33.12 -14.78
C THR A 19 10.92 -31.60 -14.54
N ALA A 20 11.75 -31.25 -13.57
CA ALA A 20 11.86 -30.01 -12.83
C ALA A 20 12.62 -28.87 -13.54
N LEU A 21 12.31 -27.66 -13.07
CA LEU A 21 13.13 -26.45 -12.89
C LEU A 21 14.02 -25.94 -14.04
N THR A 22 13.77 -24.69 -14.50
CA THR A 22 14.64 -23.51 -14.25
C THR A 22 14.12 -22.23 -14.93
N MET A 23 13.76 -21.20 -14.15
CA MET A 23 13.73 -19.75 -14.45
C MET A 23 13.36 -19.08 -13.11
N LEU A 24 14.26 -18.53 -12.28
CA LEU A 24 15.10 -17.33 -12.36
C LEU A 24 14.34 -16.00 -12.60
N PHE A 25 14.04 -15.34 -11.47
CA PHE A 25 14.00 -13.88 -11.21
C PHE A 25 13.59 -12.93 -12.35
N THR A 26 12.41 -12.30 -12.25
CA THR A 26 12.19 -10.85 -12.01
C THR A 26 10.73 -10.46 -12.26
N PHE A 27 10.02 -10.02 -11.22
CA PHE A 27 9.17 -8.82 -11.16
C PHE A 27 8.54 -8.76 -9.77
N LEU A 28 9.30 -8.23 -8.80
CA LEU A 28 8.74 -7.61 -7.61
C LEU A 28 8.24 -6.23 -8.06
N ALA A 29 6.97 -6.15 -8.44
CA ALA A 29 6.21 -4.92 -8.35
C ALA A 29 5.15 -5.17 -7.28
N GLY A 30 5.54 -4.99 -6.03
CA GLY A 30 4.57 -4.83 -4.96
C GLY A 30 3.69 -3.64 -5.34
N ALA A 31 2.39 -3.88 -5.52
CA ALA A 31 1.44 -2.79 -5.60
C ALA A 31 1.59 -1.99 -4.30
N VAL A 32 2.16 -0.80 -4.42
CA VAL A 32 2.14 0.20 -3.37
C VAL A 32 0.65 0.43 -3.05
N PRO A 33 0.16 0.15 -1.84
CA PRO A 33 -1.23 0.41 -1.49
C PRO A 33 -1.50 1.89 -1.73
N ALA A 34 -2.58 2.19 -2.44
CA ALA A 34 -3.00 3.56 -2.70
C ALA A 34 -3.17 4.29 -1.37
N ARG A 35 -2.37 5.34 -1.19
CA ARG A 35 -2.41 6.31 -0.09
C ARG A 35 -3.87 6.68 0.22
N ALA A 36 -4.24 6.76 1.51
CA ALA A 36 -5.51 7.33 1.91
C ALA A 36 -5.65 8.71 1.26
N ALA A 37 -6.81 9.01 0.65
CA ALA A 37 -6.97 10.25 -0.10
C ALA A 37 -6.73 11.45 0.83
N ASP A 38 -5.71 12.22 0.50
CA ASP A 38 -5.34 13.45 1.19
C ASP A 38 -6.54 14.41 1.28
N PRO A 39 -6.72 15.19 2.37
CA PRO A 39 -7.87 16.08 2.51
C PRO A 39 -7.92 17.12 1.39
N THR A 40 -9.12 17.56 1.00
CA THR A 40 -9.23 18.72 0.10
C THR A 40 -8.79 19.99 0.84
N PRO A 41 -8.36 21.06 0.13
CA PRO A 41 -8.02 22.33 0.76
C PRO A 41 -9.07 22.85 1.74
N SER A 42 -10.33 22.96 1.32
CA SER A 42 -11.44 23.41 2.17
C SER A 42 -11.65 22.51 3.42
N GLN A 43 -11.39 21.20 3.30
CA GLN A 43 -11.44 20.29 4.44
C GLN A 43 -10.30 20.55 5.41
N ALA A 44 -9.06 20.71 4.92
CA ALA A 44 -7.90 21.01 5.75
C ALA A 44 -8.08 22.31 6.56
N ALA A 45 -8.57 23.39 5.94
CA ALA A 45 -8.87 24.64 6.65
C ALA A 45 -9.97 24.48 7.70
N SER A 46 -11.03 23.73 7.37
CA SER A 46 -12.13 23.46 8.31
C SER A 46 -11.69 22.63 9.51
N LEU A 47 -10.72 21.72 9.33
CA LEU A 47 -10.11 20.94 10.41
C LEU A 47 -9.23 21.83 11.28
N LEU A 48 -8.33 22.61 10.67
CA LEU A 48 -7.45 23.53 11.37
C LEU A 48 -8.23 24.52 12.24
N LYS A 49 -9.24 25.19 11.68
CA LYS A 49 -10.12 26.11 12.44
C LYS A 49 -10.72 25.46 13.68
N ARG A 50 -11.03 24.18 13.58
CA ARG A 50 -11.67 23.44 14.65
C ARG A 50 -10.70 23.02 15.74
N ASP A 51 -9.49 22.60 15.36
CA ASP A 51 -8.42 22.27 16.30
C ASP A 51 -8.00 23.50 17.10
N LEU A 52 -7.89 24.65 16.43
CA LEU A 52 -7.62 25.93 17.09
C LEU A 52 -8.75 26.33 18.03
N GLN A 53 -10.03 26.22 17.63
CA GLN A 53 -11.15 26.53 18.52
C GLN A 53 -11.15 25.60 19.75
N GLY A 54 -10.90 24.30 19.55
CA GLY A 54 -10.80 23.34 20.64
C GLY A 54 -9.65 23.65 21.62
N LEU A 55 -8.54 24.19 21.10
CA LEU A 55 -7.42 24.65 21.92
C LEU A 55 -7.77 25.89 22.75
N VAL A 56 -8.48 26.87 22.15
CA VAL A 56 -8.97 28.06 22.84
C VAL A 56 -9.93 27.69 23.97
N ASP A 57 -10.86 26.78 23.73
CA ASP A 57 -11.83 26.32 24.73
C ASP A 57 -11.13 25.59 25.90
N GLU A 58 -10.10 24.80 25.59
CA GLU A 58 -9.29 24.10 26.59
C GLU A 58 -8.45 25.08 27.43
N ALA A 59 -7.83 26.08 26.79
CA ALA A 59 -7.10 27.14 27.47
C ALA A 59 -8.02 27.90 28.44
N ALA A 60 -9.22 28.26 27.98
CA ALA A 60 -10.22 28.94 28.80
C ALA A 60 -10.61 28.11 30.04
N SER A 61 -10.77 26.80 29.89
CA SER A 61 -11.06 25.87 30.98
C SER A 61 -9.92 25.78 32.02
N ASN A 62 -8.70 26.19 31.64
CA ASN A 62 -7.52 26.26 32.50
C ASN A 62 -7.19 27.69 32.96
N ASN A 63 -8.17 28.61 32.88
CA ASN A 63 -8.04 30.02 33.25
C ASN A 63 -7.00 30.80 32.41
N ILE A 64 -6.82 30.39 31.15
CA ILE A 64 -5.99 31.11 30.16
C ILE A 64 -6.92 31.59 29.06
N ARG A 65 -7.06 32.91 28.90
CA ARG A 65 -7.71 33.47 27.71
C ARG A 65 -6.74 33.40 26.55
N MET A 66 -7.20 32.95 25.38
CA MET A 66 -6.35 32.75 24.21
C MET A 66 -7.02 33.23 22.92
N GLY A 67 -6.25 33.90 22.07
CA GLY A 67 -6.62 34.23 20.69
C GLY A 67 -5.62 33.63 19.72
N VAL A 68 -6.09 33.09 18.59
CA VAL A 68 -5.22 32.55 17.54
C VAL A 68 -5.73 32.99 16.18
N SER A 69 -4.83 33.46 15.33
CA SER A 69 -5.12 33.80 13.93
C SER A 69 -4.07 33.21 13.00
N ILE A 70 -4.51 32.52 11.95
CA ILE A 70 -3.66 31.84 10.95
C ILE A 70 -4.10 32.24 9.54
N THR A 71 -3.16 32.56 8.66
CA THR A 71 -3.41 32.81 7.24
C THR A 71 -2.49 31.96 6.38
N ASP A 72 -3.07 31.27 5.39
CA ASP A 72 -2.33 30.57 4.34
C ASP A 72 -1.81 31.57 3.30
N LEU A 73 -0.49 31.73 3.23
CA LEU A 73 0.18 32.67 2.33
C LEU A 73 0.41 32.08 0.93
N ALA A 74 0.38 30.75 0.81
CA ALA A 74 0.60 30.06 -0.46
C ALA A 74 -0.66 30.00 -1.35
N GLY A 75 -1.81 30.45 -0.85
CA GLY A 75 -3.07 30.51 -1.60
C GLY A 75 -3.67 29.12 -1.90
N VAL A 76 -3.28 28.10 -1.14
CA VAL A 76 -3.73 26.72 -1.32
C VAL A 76 -5.20 26.57 -0.87
N ILE A 77 -5.65 27.39 0.07
CA ILE A 77 -7.04 27.41 0.58
C ILE A 77 -7.73 28.76 0.34
N ASP A 78 -7.54 29.35 -0.84
CA ASP A 78 -8.13 30.65 -1.21
C ASP A 78 -7.75 31.83 -0.27
N GLY A 79 -6.68 31.71 0.52
CA GLY A 79 -6.14 32.79 1.37
C GLY A 79 -6.96 33.13 2.62
N ASP A 80 -7.89 32.27 3.04
CA ASP A 80 -8.76 32.55 4.19
C ASP A 80 -7.97 32.63 5.52
N THR A 81 -8.14 33.75 6.24
CA THR A 81 -7.67 33.89 7.62
C THR A 81 -8.62 33.16 8.58
N ILE A 82 -8.05 32.23 9.34
CA ILE A 82 -8.74 31.51 10.41
C ILE A 82 -8.43 32.19 11.74
N THR A 83 -9.43 32.86 12.32
CA THR A 83 -9.34 33.47 13.65
C THR A 83 -10.29 32.81 14.65
N VAL A 84 -9.78 32.50 15.84
CA VAL A 84 -10.54 31.96 16.99
C VAL A 84 -10.12 32.63 18.30
N GLY A 85 -11.05 32.82 19.24
CA GLY A 85 -10.74 33.37 20.58
C GLY A 85 -10.33 34.85 20.63
N ASP A 86 -10.33 35.56 19.49
CA ASP A 86 -9.89 36.94 19.37
C ASP A 86 -11.02 37.94 19.62
N GLN A 87 -11.47 38.04 20.87
CA GLN A 87 -12.68 38.82 21.23
C GLN A 87 -12.37 40.13 21.97
N GLU A 88 -11.24 40.21 22.68
CA GLU A 88 -10.83 41.37 23.47
C GLU A 88 -9.32 41.62 23.32
N PRO A 89 -8.84 42.88 23.43
CA PRO A 89 -7.42 43.20 23.37
C PRO A 89 -6.58 42.44 24.40
N TYR A 90 -5.35 42.09 24.03
CA TYR A 90 -4.34 41.46 24.88
C TYR A 90 -3.22 42.45 25.14
N LYS A 91 -2.62 42.40 26.35
CA LYS A 91 -1.37 43.12 26.60
C LYS A 91 -0.33 42.63 25.61
N ALA A 92 0.26 43.51 24.83
CA ALA A 92 1.04 43.14 23.66
C ALA A 92 2.38 42.46 23.95
N ALA A 93 2.86 42.55 25.19
CA ALA A 93 4.20 42.10 25.57
C ALA A 93 5.24 42.61 24.55
N SER A 94 6.20 41.77 24.13
CA SER A 94 7.21 42.15 23.13
C SER A 94 6.77 41.97 21.67
N VAL A 95 5.54 41.52 21.38
CA VAL A 95 5.04 41.43 20.01
C VAL A 95 4.79 42.82 19.41
N ILE A 96 4.50 43.84 20.26
CA ILE A 96 4.39 45.26 19.85
C ILE A 96 5.66 45.82 19.18
N LYS A 97 6.79 45.12 19.29
CA LYS A 97 8.04 45.54 18.65
C LYS A 97 7.99 45.38 17.12
N LEU A 98 7.04 44.60 16.58
CA LEU A 98 6.84 44.41 15.14
C LEU A 98 6.41 45.70 14.42
N PRO A 99 5.35 46.42 14.82
CA PRO A 99 4.99 47.69 14.18
C PRO A 99 6.06 48.77 14.36
N LEU A 100 6.76 48.82 15.51
CA LEU A 100 7.91 49.72 15.70
C LEU A 100 9.03 49.42 14.68
N LEU A 101 9.34 48.14 14.49
CA LEU A 101 10.35 47.72 13.52
C LEU A 101 9.95 48.10 12.10
N ALA A 102 8.69 47.88 11.72
CA ALA A 102 8.17 48.31 10.42
C ALA A 102 8.28 49.81 10.20
N GLN A 103 7.87 50.64 11.18
CA GLN A 103 7.99 52.09 11.03
C GLN A 103 9.44 52.54 10.84
N LEU A 104 10.38 51.97 11.59
CA LEU A 104 11.80 52.33 11.42
C LEU A 104 12.32 51.97 10.04
N MET A 105 11.83 50.88 9.45
CA MET A 105 12.14 50.50 8.06
C MET A 105 11.43 51.39 7.04
N ASP A 106 10.21 51.85 7.31
CA ASP A 106 9.52 52.84 6.48
C ASP A 106 10.29 54.18 6.46
N LEU A 107 10.76 54.65 7.62
CA LEU A 107 11.66 55.81 7.70
C LEU A 107 12.95 55.58 6.89
N ALA A 108 13.46 54.35 6.84
CA ALA A 108 14.64 54.02 6.06
C ALA A 108 14.35 54.02 4.55
N ASP A 109 13.21 53.46 4.12
CA ASP A 109 12.74 53.48 2.74
C ASP A 109 12.54 54.91 2.23
N ASN A 110 12.05 55.81 3.11
CA ASN A 110 11.86 57.22 2.82
C ASN A 110 13.14 58.08 2.96
N GLY A 111 14.28 57.47 3.36
CA GLY A 111 15.56 58.14 3.50
C GLY A 111 15.67 59.08 4.73
N GLU A 112 14.74 58.96 5.67
CA GLU A 112 14.69 59.72 6.94
C GLU A 112 15.48 59.03 8.07
N LEU A 113 15.85 57.77 7.86
CA LEU A 113 16.68 56.97 8.76
C LEU A 113 17.74 56.20 7.97
N SER A 114 18.93 56.06 8.55
CA SER A 114 19.95 55.15 8.04
C SER A 114 20.21 54.06 9.07
N LEU A 115 20.15 52.79 8.66
CA LEU A 115 20.40 51.66 9.56
C LEU A 115 21.82 51.68 10.15
N ASP A 116 22.77 52.32 9.47
CA ASP A 116 24.16 52.40 9.90
C ASP A 116 24.46 53.68 10.70
N GLU A 117 23.46 54.55 10.91
CA GLU A 117 23.63 55.71 11.80
C GLU A 117 23.79 55.25 13.25
N LEU A 118 24.64 55.97 13.99
CA LEU A 118 24.90 55.68 15.40
C LEU A 118 23.96 56.46 16.30
N VAL A 119 23.39 55.77 17.28
CA VAL A 119 22.66 56.34 18.40
C VAL A 119 23.51 56.23 19.65
N THR A 120 23.78 57.37 20.30
CA THR A 120 24.47 57.38 21.60
C THR A 120 23.47 57.11 22.72
N ILE A 121 23.73 56.07 23.52
CA ILE A 121 22.99 55.79 24.76
C ILE A 121 23.81 56.35 25.94
N PRO A 122 23.37 57.42 26.60
CA PRO A 122 24.11 57.99 27.73
C PRO A 122 24.13 57.07 28.95
N GLU A 123 25.19 57.16 29.74
CA GLU A 123 25.22 56.56 31.08
C GLU A 123 24.05 57.10 31.92
N GLY A 124 23.35 56.21 32.63
CA GLY A 124 22.19 56.58 33.46
C GLY A 124 20.92 56.91 32.69
N SER A 125 20.86 56.67 31.38
CA SER A 125 19.64 56.85 30.57
C SER A 125 18.46 56.05 31.12
N SER A 126 17.27 56.66 31.16
CA SER A 126 16.02 55.99 31.55
C SER A 126 15.57 54.88 30.60
N ASN A 127 16.22 54.76 29.44
CA ASN A 127 15.99 53.68 28.49
C ASN A 127 16.71 52.39 28.90
N ILE A 128 17.75 52.48 29.74
CA ILE A 128 18.48 51.31 30.25
C ILE A 128 17.62 50.62 31.30
N VAL A 129 17.01 49.49 30.93
CA VAL A 129 16.03 48.78 31.75
C VAL A 129 16.35 47.29 31.86
N GLY A 130 15.75 46.64 32.88
CA GLY A 130 15.89 45.20 33.11
C GLY A 130 15.06 44.31 32.18
N GLY A 131 14.83 43.07 32.61
CA GLY A 131 14.14 42.05 31.81
C GLY A 131 15.07 41.39 30.77
N SER A 132 14.48 40.97 29.66
CA SER A 132 15.18 40.34 28.52
C SER A 132 16.09 41.32 27.78
N GLY A 133 17.19 40.80 27.23
CA GLY A 133 18.21 41.58 26.53
C GLY A 133 19.60 41.52 27.16
N THR A 134 20.60 41.84 26.35
CA THR A 134 22.03 41.84 26.70
C THR A 134 22.65 43.23 26.66
N LEU A 135 22.01 44.21 26.04
CA LEU A 135 22.54 45.56 25.85
C LEU A 135 22.81 46.26 27.17
N ARG A 136 21.94 46.07 28.17
CA ARG A 136 22.10 46.62 29.53
C ARG A 136 23.35 46.14 30.26
N LEU A 137 23.98 45.06 29.78
CA LEU A 137 25.19 44.48 30.37
C LEU A 137 26.48 45.08 29.77
N ARG A 138 26.37 45.94 28.75
CA ARG A 138 27.51 46.64 28.15
C ARG A 138 27.87 47.89 28.97
N GLU A 139 29.06 48.43 28.73
CA GLU A 139 29.50 49.70 29.31
C GLU A 139 28.86 50.88 28.58
N PHE A 140 28.44 51.91 29.33
CA PHE A 140 27.85 53.14 28.82
C PHE A 140 28.72 54.36 29.20
N PRO A 141 28.71 55.46 28.42
CA PRO A 141 27.92 55.69 27.22
C PRO A 141 28.34 54.79 26.05
N LEU A 142 27.36 54.42 25.21
CA LEU A 142 27.57 53.48 24.11
C LEU A 142 27.02 54.07 22.81
N ASP A 143 27.88 54.19 21.80
CA ASP A 143 27.45 54.42 20.42
C ASP A 143 27.16 53.06 19.76
N ILE A 144 25.96 52.91 19.21
CA ILE A 144 25.49 51.67 18.61
C ILE A 144 24.63 51.98 17.39
N SER A 145 24.73 51.19 16.34
CA SER A 145 23.97 51.45 15.11
C SER A 145 22.49 51.11 15.29
N VAL A 146 21.62 51.78 14.53
CA VAL A 146 20.19 51.44 14.48
C VAL A 146 19.99 49.97 14.08
N ARG A 147 20.80 49.47 13.14
CA ARG A 147 20.82 48.06 12.72
C ARG A 147 21.06 47.11 13.89
N GLU A 148 22.09 47.34 14.69
CA GLU A 148 22.41 46.46 15.82
C GLU A 148 21.33 46.56 16.90
N LEU A 149 20.76 47.76 17.13
CA LEU A 149 19.62 47.92 18.02
C LEU A 149 18.40 47.11 17.55
N MET A 150 18.10 47.08 16.25
CA MET A 150 17.01 46.27 15.68
C MET A 150 17.27 44.78 15.85
N GLU A 151 18.49 44.33 15.58
CA GLU A 151 18.92 42.94 15.78
C GLU A 151 18.72 42.50 17.23
N LEU A 152 19.21 43.28 18.20
CA LEU A 152 19.04 43.00 19.62
C LEU A 152 17.57 43.03 20.04
N MET A 153 16.80 44.00 19.53
CA MET A 153 15.38 44.15 19.79
C MET A 153 14.56 42.93 19.35
N VAL A 154 14.89 42.34 18.20
CA VAL A 154 14.16 41.19 17.65
C VAL A 154 14.70 39.88 18.20
N GLN A 155 16.00 39.61 18.04
CA GLN A 155 16.60 38.29 18.23
C GLN A 155 16.70 37.85 19.68
N VAL A 156 16.99 38.77 20.61
CA VAL A 156 17.05 38.51 22.06
C VAL A 156 16.00 39.29 22.85
N SER A 157 15.05 39.90 22.13
CA SER A 157 13.96 40.68 22.70
C SER A 157 14.41 41.80 23.63
N ASP A 158 15.53 42.47 23.34
CA ASP A 158 16.16 43.46 24.23
C ASP A 158 15.25 44.66 24.51
N ASN A 159 15.00 44.94 25.80
CA ASN A 159 14.12 46.04 26.21
C ASN A 159 14.78 47.41 26.16
N THR A 160 16.09 47.47 26.40
CA THR A 160 16.86 48.74 26.32
C THR A 160 16.94 49.19 24.88
N ALA A 161 17.24 48.27 23.96
CA ALA A 161 17.26 48.55 22.53
C ALA A 161 15.89 49.06 22.04
N THR A 162 14.80 48.40 22.44
CA THR A 162 13.44 48.85 22.12
C THR A 162 13.17 50.28 22.61
N ASN A 163 13.51 50.61 23.86
CA ASN A 163 13.22 51.94 24.40
C ASN A 163 14.00 53.04 23.69
N VAL A 164 15.24 52.77 23.28
CA VAL A 164 16.05 53.69 22.46
C VAL A 164 15.46 53.84 21.06
N LEU A 165 15.02 52.74 20.45
CA LEU A 165 14.41 52.75 19.13
C LEU A 165 13.04 53.45 19.11
N ILE A 166 12.26 53.38 20.18
CA ILE A 166 11.02 54.17 20.34
C ILE A 166 11.33 55.68 20.25
N ASP A 167 12.38 56.14 20.94
CA ASP A 167 12.77 57.55 20.88
C ASP A 167 13.27 57.93 19.48
N ARG A 168 14.04 57.02 18.84
CA ARG A 168 14.54 57.24 17.47
C ARG A 168 13.41 57.28 16.43
N ALA A 169 12.33 56.52 16.63
CA ALA A 169 11.17 56.52 15.75
C ALA A 169 10.27 57.77 15.89
N GLY A 170 10.57 58.67 16.84
CA GLY A 170 9.77 59.88 17.08
C GLY A 170 8.82 59.78 18.28
N GLY A 171 8.93 58.72 19.09
CA GLY A 171 8.12 58.52 20.29
C GLY A 171 6.76 57.87 20.02
N PHE A 172 5.90 57.80 21.04
CA PHE A 172 4.64 57.06 20.99
C PHE A 172 3.68 57.57 19.91
N ASP A 173 3.54 58.89 19.77
CA ASP A 173 2.60 59.50 18.84
C ASP A 173 2.94 59.11 17.40
N ALA A 174 4.20 59.24 16.99
CA ALA A 174 4.64 58.85 15.66
C ALA A 174 4.39 57.36 15.38
N ILE A 175 4.67 56.47 16.33
CA ILE A 175 4.46 55.03 16.17
C ILE A 175 2.97 54.70 16.05
N ASN A 176 2.14 55.30 16.89
CA ASN A 176 0.70 55.02 16.89
C ASN A 176 -0.01 55.65 15.67
N ASP A 177 0.46 56.81 15.19
CA ASP A 177 -0.01 57.41 13.95
C ASP A 177 0.29 56.48 12.77
N TYR A 178 1.50 55.93 12.69
CA TYR A 178 1.86 54.93 11.68
C TYR A 178 1.00 53.66 11.76
N ILE A 179 0.77 53.12 12.97
CA ILE A 179 -0.13 51.97 13.17
C ILE A 179 -1.55 52.29 12.70
N ALA A 180 -2.06 53.49 12.99
CA ALA A 180 -3.39 53.93 12.58
C ALA A 180 -3.49 54.16 11.06
N GLU A 181 -2.44 54.68 10.42
CA GLU A 181 -2.35 54.84 8.96
C GLU A 181 -2.40 53.49 8.23
N LEU A 182 -1.85 52.44 8.83
CA LEU A 182 -2.00 51.06 8.35
C LEU A 182 -3.40 50.49 8.58
N GLY A 183 -4.27 51.17 9.34
CA GLY A 183 -5.66 50.78 9.55
C GLY A 183 -5.91 49.89 10.77
N TYR A 184 -4.97 49.81 11.72
CA TYR A 184 -5.12 49.02 12.93
C TYR A 184 -5.69 49.85 14.08
N GLU A 185 -6.73 49.34 14.73
CA GLU A 185 -7.44 50.05 15.82
C GLU A 185 -7.04 49.53 17.21
N THR A 186 -6.61 48.27 17.31
CA THR A 186 -6.30 47.64 18.61
C THR A 186 -4.80 47.69 18.93
N MET A 187 -3.94 47.57 17.92
CA MET A 187 -2.51 47.73 18.11
C MET A 187 -2.19 49.13 18.65
N TRP A 188 -1.54 49.19 19.79
CA TRP A 188 -1.24 50.46 20.45
C TRP A 188 -0.01 50.34 21.32
N LEU A 189 0.93 51.30 21.18
CA LEU A 189 2.08 51.45 22.06
C LEU A 189 1.80 52.57 23.08
N GLY A 190 1.36 52.18 24.27
CA GLY A 190 1.05 53.11 25.36
C GLY A 190 2.22 53.39 26.31
N ARG A 191 3.23 52.51 26.36
CA ARG A 191 4.38 52.67 27.26
C ARG A 191 5.65 51.99 26.76
N LYS A 192 6.78 52.50 27.25
CA LYS A 192 8.09 51.86 27.12
C LYS A 192 8.15 50.50 27.84
N MET A 193 9.09 49.65 27.42
CA MET A 193 9.31 48.34 28.01
C MET A 193 9.75 48.48 29.48
N ILE A 194 9.20 47.67 30.38
CA ILE A 194 9.48 47.64 31.84
C ILE A 194 9.02 48.90 32.62
N HIS A 195 8.70 50.01 31.94
CA HIS A 195 8.08 51.16 32.58
C HIS A 195 6.65 50.83 33.03
N THR A 196 6.21 51.40 34.15
CA THR A 196 4.88 51.16 34.73
C THR A 196 3.80 51.83 33.88
N ALA A 197 2.72 51.12 33.56
CA ALA A 197 1.53 51.73 32.96
C ALA A 197 0.90 52.73 33.93
N VAL A 198 0.61 53.95 33.47
CA VAL A 198 0.01 55.01 34.29
C VAL A 198 -1.47 55.22 33.93
N PRO A 199 -2.36 55.55 34.88
CA PRO A 199 -3.77 55.85 34.59
C PRO A 199 -4.00 57.14 33.77
N PRO A 200 -4.98 57.18 32.83
CA PRO A 200 -5.76 56.03 32.33
C PRO A 200 -4.81 55.02 31.70
N LEU A 201 -4.94 53.72 32.05
CA LEU A 201 -3.90 52.70 31.84
C LEU A 201 -3.27 52.77 30.45
N GLN A 202 -2.07 53.36 30.38
CA GLN A 202 -1.26 53.43 29.18
C GLN A 202 -0.45 52.14 29.05
N GLU A 203 -1.11 51.11 28.54
CA GLU A 203 -0.52 49.79 28.28
C GLU A 203 -0.38 49.56 26.77
N ASN A 204 0.47 48.60 26.40
CA ASN A 204 0.62 48.19 25.01
C ASN A 204 -0.43 47.13 24.68
N TRP A 205 -1.17 47.31 23.60
CA TRP A 205 -2.30 46.46 23.22
C TRP A 205 -2.13 45.88 21.81
N LEU A 206 -2.72 44.70 21.60
CA LEU A 206 -2.90 44.06 20.30
C LEU A 206 -4.00 43.00 20.39
N ASN A 207 -4.39 42.48 19.25
CA ASN A 207 -5.20 41.27 19.07
C ASN A 207 -4.50 40.36 18.05
N SER A 208 -4.87 39.08 18.03
CA SER A 208 -4.19 38.11 17.15
C SER A 208 -4.51 38.35 15.68
N SER A 209 -5.72 38.82 15.36
CA SER A 209 -6.15 39.07 13.97
C SER A 209 -5.38 40.23 13.32
N GLU A 210 -5.28 41.39 13.95
CA GLU A 210 -4.52 42.52 13.37
C GLU A 210 -3.04 42.19 13.22
N VAL A 211 -2.45 41.44 14.17
CA VAL A 211 -1.02 41.06 14.07
C VAL A 211 -0.80 40.08 12.93
N THR A 212 -1.69 39.10 12.74
CA THR A 212 -1.59 38.19 11.60
C THR A 212 -1.81 38.94 10.28
N ASP A 213 -2.77 39.86 10.20
CA ASP A 213 -2.96 40.70 9.01
C ASP A 213 -1.74 41.57 8.70
N PHE A 214 -1.14 42.19 9.72
CA PHE A 214 0.11 42.94 9.59
C PHE A 214 1.25 42.06 9.03
N LEU A 215 1.37 40.82 9.50
CA LEU A 215 2.34 39.86 8.98
C LEU A 215 2.04 39.50 7.52
N VAL A 216 0.77 39.26 7.15
CA VAL A 216 0.39 38.99 5.75
C VAL A 216 0.80 40.15 4.85
N ARG A 217 0.43 41.38 5.21
CA ARG A 217 0.75 42.58 4.42
C ARG A 217 2.25 42.90 4.38
N LEU A 218 2.98 42.58 5.45
CA LEU A 218 4.43 42.68 5.48
C LEU A 218 5.09 41.69 4.50
N TYR A 219 4.61 40.44 4.49
CA TYR A 219 5.05 39.38 3.58
C TYR A 219 4.75 39.71 2.11
N GLU A 220 3.59 40.32 1.85
CA GLU A 220 3.17 40.77 0.52
C GLU A 220 3.83 42.09 0.06
N HIS A 221 4.64 42.72 0.92
CA HIS A 221 5.29 44.01 0.66
C HIS A 221 4.30 45.15 0.38
N ASP A 222 3.16 45.17 1.07
CA ASP A 222 2.06 46.11 0.82
C ASP A 222 2.40 47.55 1.27
N PHE A 223 3.09 47.70 2.39
CA PHE A 223 3.38 49.01 3.00
C PHE A 223 4.87 49.31 3.22
N LEU A 224 5.77 48.38 2.86
CA LEU A 224 7.22 48.57 2.89
C LEU A 224 7.83 48.15 1.56
N SER A 225 9.04 48.64 1.26
CA SER A 225 9.81 48.08 0.16
C SER A 225 10.11 46.60 0.39
N ALA A 226 10.21 45.82 -0.68
CA ALA A 226 10.54 44.39 -0.58
C ALA A 226 11.85 44.15 0.20
N ALA A 227 12.85 45.01 0.01
CA ALA A 227 14.12 44.92 0.74
C ALA A 227 13.93 45.13 2.25
N SER A 228 13.04 46.05 2.63
CA SER A 228 12.73 46.34 4.02
C SER A 228 11.90 45.24 4.68
N SER A 229 10.87 44.73 3.99
CA SER A 229 10.10 43.56 4.45
C SER A 229 10.98 42.33 4.66
N GLU A 230 11.83 41.99 3.69
CA GLU A 230 12.73 40.85 3.80
C GLU A 230 13.75 41.02 4.92
N HIS A 231 14.25 42.25 5.14
CA HIS A 231 15.13 42.52 6.27
C HIS A 231 14.45 42.21 7.61
N ILE A 232 13.18 42.59 7.77
CA ILE A 232 12.40 42.27 8.97
C ILE A 232 12.24 40.75 9.15
N ILE A 233 11.87 40.04 8.09
CA ILE A 233 11.70 38.58 8.12
C ILE A 233 13.02 37.91 8.50
N ASP A 234 14.15 38.36 7.95
CA ASP A 234 15.48 37.83 8.28
C ASP A 234 15.89 38.08 9.74
N LEU A 235 15.56 39.25 10.29
CA LEU A 235 15.73 39.51 11.73
C LEU A 235 14.89 38.54 12.58
N MET A 236 13.66 38.24 12.14
CA MET A 236 12.77 37.29 12.81
C MET A 236 13.26 35.84 12.72
N LYS A 237 13.90 35.42 11.62
CA LYS A 237 14.59 34.11 11.52
C LYS A 237 15.71 33.97 12.54
N GLY A 238 16.36 35.09 12.90
CA GLY A 238 17.42 35.14 13.92
C GLY A 238 16.93 35.03 15.37
N GLN A 239 15.63 34.85 15.63
CA GLN A 239 15.08 34.77 16.99
C GLN A 239 15.73 33.67 17.83
N LEU A 240 16.31 34.03 18.98
CA LEU A 240 16.99 33.06 19.85
C LEU A 240 16.12 32.50 20.97
N VAL A 241 15.00 33.16 21.31
CA VAL A 241 14.08 32.67 22.35
C VAL A 241 13.35 31.43 21.83
N ASN A 242 13.52 30.27 22.51
CA ASN A 242 13.07 28.95 22.04
C ASN A 242 11.97 28.30 22.89
N THR A 243 11.18 29.08 23.63
CA THR A 243 10.22 28.53 24.61
C THR A 243 8.82 28.30 24.06
N LYS A 244 8.51 28.76 22.84
CA LYS A 244 7.17 28.79 22.24
C LYS A 244 7.18 28.18 20.84
N PHE A 245 7.01 28.94 19.75
CA PHE A 245 7.00 28.35 18.40
C PHE A 245 8.30 27.60 18.11
N GLY A 246 9.45 28.18 18.44
CA GLY A 246 10.75 27.51 18.27
C GLY A 246 10.96 26.24 19.10
N ALA A 247 10.13 25.98 20.11
CA ALA A 247 10.19 24.73 20.86
C ALA A 247 9.64 23.53 20.06
N VAL A 248 8.78 23.79 19.06
CA VAL A 248 8.00 22.76 18.34
C VAL A 248 8.04 22.87 16.82
N VAL A 249 8.49 24.00 16.27
CA VAL A 249 8.71 24.21 14.83
C VAL A 249 10.22 24.27 14.55
N PRO A 250 10.74 23.55 13.54
CA PRO A 250 12.16 23.62 13.18
C PRO A 250 12.60 25.06 12.85
N ARG A 251 13.82 25.41 13.27
CA ARG A 251 14.32 26.79 13.16
C ARG A 251 14.56 27.22 11.71
N GLU A 252 14.80 26.26 10.83
CA GLU A 252 15.10 26.46 9.42
C GLU A 252 13.90 27.04 8.67
N VAL A 253 12.68 26.81 9.17
CA VAL A 253 11.41 27.24 8.55
C VAL A 253 10.66 28.24 9.43
N LEU A 254 11.26 28.75 10.52
CA LEU A 254 10.60 29.62 11.47
C LEU A 254 11.19 31.03 11.46
N ALA A 255 10.33 32.03 11.28
CA ALA A 255 10.65 33.43 11.49
C ALA A 255 9.65 34.03 12.48
N ASN A 256 10.05 34.37 13.71
CA ASN A 256 9.08 34.75 14.74
C ASN A 256 9.55 35.82 15.73
N LYS A 257 8.56 36.45 16.39
CA LYS A 257 8.74 37.35 17.51
C LYS A 257 7.97 36.85 18.73
N THR A 258 8.73 36.55 19.78
CA THR A 258 8.17 36.15 21.08
C THR A 258 7.68 37.35 21.91
N GLY A 259 6.66 37.14 22.73
CA GLY A 259 6.18 38.12 23.71
C GLY A 259 5.96 37.50 25.08
N GLU A 260 6.53 38.10 26.13
CA GLU A 260 6.44 37.57 27.50
C GLU A 260 6.19 38.69 28.52
N LEU A 261 5.19 38.49 29.38
CA LEU A 261 4.93 39.23 30.61
C LEU A 261 4.62 38.22 31.74
N GLY A 262 4.48 38.71 32.98
CA GLY A 262 4.08 37.85 34.11
C GLY A 262 2.67 37.26 33.98
N ASP A 263 1.82 37.89 33.16
CA ASP A 263 0.40 37.60 32.95
C ASP A 263 0.03 37.40 31.46
N ALA A 264 1.03 37.29 30.58
CA ALA A 264 0.84 37.06 29.15
C ALA A 264 2.00 36.28 28.52
N SER A 265 1.70 35.41 27.56
CA SER A 265 2.68 34.68 26.78
C SER A 265 2.22 34.50 25.33
N HIS A 266 2.98 35.08 24.40
CA HIS A 266 2.59 35.22 23.00
C HIS A 266 3.72 34.79 22.07
N ASP A 267 3.36 34.43 20.85
CA ASP A 267 4.31 34.29 19.75
C ASP A 267 3.62 34.61 18.42
N SER A 268 4.37 35.18 17.47
CA SER A 268 3.83 35.68 16.20
C SER A 268 4.89 35.62 15.12
N GLY A 269 4.54 35.13 13.93
CA GLY A 269 5.49 35.03 12.83
C GLY A 269 5.05 34.09 11.71
N TYR A 270 6.02 33.55 10.99
CA TYR A 270 5.83 32.74 9.81
C TYR A 270 6.38 31.33 9.99
N ILE A 271 5.67 30.38 9.39
CA ILE A 271 6.15 29.04 9.07
C ILE A 271 6.39 29.02 7.55
N LEU A 272 7.65 28.93 7.15
CA LEU A 272 8.14 29.10 5.78
C LEU A 272 8.48 27.75 5.15
N VAL A 273 7.48 26.87 5.04
CA VAL A 273 7.59 25.65 4.24
C VAL A 273 7.33 26.02 2.79
N GLU A 274 8.26 25.67 1.89
CA GLU A 274 8.21 26.05 0.48
C GLU A 274 6.88 25.65 -0.18
N GLY A 275 6.17 26.65 -0.73
CA GLY A 275 4.87 26.49 -1.39
C GLY A 275 3.69 26.21 -0.45
N ARG A 276 3.90 26.32 0.87
CA ARG A 276 2.93 26.08 1.96
C ARG A 276 3.16 27.04 3.12
N GLU A 277 3.53 28.28 2.81
CA GLU A 277 3.87 29.31 3.79
C GLU A 277 2.64 29.76 4.57
N VAL A 278 2.81 30.01 5.88
CA VAL A 278 1.71 30.37 6.79
C VAL A 278 2.14 31.51 7.72
N ALA A 279 1.28 32.52 7.89
CA ALA A 279 1.37 33.51 8.96
C ALA A 279 0.54 33.07 10.17
N LEU A 280 1.10 33.17 11.38
CA LEU A 280 0.47 32.71 12.62
C LEU A 280 0.73 33.70 13.76
N THR A 281 -0.33 34.03 14.50
CA THR A 281 -0.25 34.72 15.80
C THR A 281 -1.03 33.96 16.86
N ALA A 282 -0.43 33.72 18.02
CA ALA A 282 -1.08 33.17 19.20
C ALA A 282 -0.85 34.09 20.41
N THR A 283 -1.95 34.55 21.02
CA THR A 283 -1.94 35.45 22.18
C THR A 283 -2.59 34.80 23.39
N THR A 284 -2.05 35.04 24.60
CA THR A 284 -2.63 34.56 25.87
C THR A 284 -2.69 35.63 26.96
N ALA A 285 -3.71 35.56 27.83
CA ALA A 285 -3.80 36.35 29.04
C ALA A 285 -4.21 35.45 30.23
N PHE A 286 -3.50 35.56 31.34
CA PHE A 286 -3.71 34.70 32.51
C PHE A 286 -3.30 35.40 33.81
N ALA A 287 -3.70 34.85 34.95
CA ALA A 287 -3.32 35.33 36.28
C ALA A 287 -2.88 34.18 37.18
N ALA A 288 -2.18 34.50 38.28
CA ALA A 288 -1.79 33.50 39.28
C ALA A 288 -3.02 32.69 39.75
N PRO A 289 -2.91 31.35 39.91
CA PRO A 289 -1.68 30.57 39.96
C PRO A 289 -1.14 30.08 38.60
N VAL A 290 -1.76 30.46 37.48
CA VAL A 290 -1.27 30.07 36.15
C VAL A 290 0.11 30.68 35.91
N THR A 291 1.05 29.83 35.52
CA THR A 291 2.43 30.22 35.19
C THR A 291 2.60 30.41 33.70
N GLN A 292 3.58 31.21 33.31
CA GLN A 292 3.96 31.37 31.90
C GLN A 292 4.33 30.03 31.24
N ALA A 293 4.99 29.12 31.96
CA ALA A 293 5.32 27.80 31.43
C ALA A 293 4.07 26.98 31.05
N GLN A 294 2.99 27.11 31.83
CA GLN A 294 1.71 26.48 31.50
C GLN A 294 1.04 27.14 30.30
N ALA A 295 1.10 28.47 30.18
CA ALA A 295 0.58 29.18 29.01
C ALA A 295 1.37 28.87 27.73
N ASN A 296 2.69 28.69 27.82
CA ASN A 296 3.55 28.35 26.68
C ASN A 296 3.11 27.07 25.97
N VAL A 297 2.59 26.08 26.71
CA VAL A 297 2.10 24.81 26.12
C VAL A 297 0.97 25.06 25.12
N TYR A 298 0.09 26.02 25.38
CA TYR A 298 -0.99 26.35 24.45
C TYR A 298 -0.47 27.07 23.21
N VAL A 299 0.45 28.01 23.38
CA VAL A 299 1.11 28.71 22.26
C VAL A 299 1.88 27.72 21.37
N GLN A 300 2.59 26.77 21.97
CA GLN A 300 3.27 25.68 21.27
C GLN A 300 2.29 24.85 20.44
N ARG A 301 1.18 24.40 21.04
CA ARG A 301 0.17 23.61 20.34
C ARG A 301 -0.49 24.33 19.17
N ALA A 302 -0.69 25.65 19.27
CA ALA A 302 -1.16 26.45 18.13
C ALA A 302 -0.16 26.42 16.96
N ALA A 303 1.14 26.54 17.24
CA ALA A 303 2.19 26.39 16.24
C ALA A 303 2.29 24.98 15.66
N THR A 304 2.12 23.93 16.49
CA THR A 304 2.08 22.55 16.01
C THR A 304 0.93 22.35 15.01
N PHE A 305 -0.28 22.85 15.30
CA PHE A 305 -1.40 22.76 14.36
C PHE A 305 -1.13 23.50 13.05
N ALA A 306 -0.53 24.68 13.11
CA ALA A 306 -0.15 25.44 11.92
C ALA A 306 0.94 24.74 11.09
N TYR A 307 1.92 24.13 11.75
CA TYR A 307 3.01 23.42 11.10
C TYR A 307 2.54 22.10 10.46
N ASP A 308 1.74 21.31 11.18
CA ASP A 308 1.13 20.09 10.65
C ASP A 308 0.25 20.40 9.43
N PHE A 309 -0.49 21.50 9.49
CA PHE A 309 -1.26 22.00 8.37
C PHE A 309 -0.38 22.31 7.14
N ALA A 310 0.73 23.03 7.32
CA ALA A 310 1.68 23.34 6.25
C ALA A 310 2.31 22.07 5.63
N LEU A 311 2.51 21.01 6.42
CA LEU A 311 3.04 19.73 5.96
C LEU A 311 2.00 18.77 5.36
N THR A 312 0.70 19.03 5.57
CA THR A 312 -0.38 18.14 5.12
C THR A 312 -0.41 18.08 3.60
N GLU A 313 -0.15 16.92 2.99
CA GLU A 313 -0.42 16.72 1.55
C GLU A 313 -1.92 16.85 1.29
N LEU A 314 -2.31 17.44 0.16
CA LEU A 314 -3.70 17.70 -0.23
C LEU A 314 -3.99 16.99 -1.55
N SER A 315 -5.16 16.36 -1.70
CA SER A 315 -5.41 15.53 -2.89
C SER A 315 -5.86 16.35 -4.10
N GLU A 316 -5.29 16.01 -5.26
CA GLU A 316 -6.02 16.05 -6.53
C GLU A 316 -6.82 14.73 -6.65
N GLN A 317 -8.12 14.80 -6.97
CA GLN A 317 -9.05 13.65 -6.86
C GLN A 317 -8.66 12.46 -7.76
N GLY A 318 -8.33 11.30 -7.16
CA GLY A 318 -8.23 10.00 -7.83
C GLY A 318 -9.56 9.22 -7.90
N PRO A 319 -9.65 8.14 -8.71
CA PRO A 319 -10.90 7.40 -8.92
C PRO A 319 -11.35 6.60 -7.69
N THR A 320 -12.65 6.67 -7.38
CA THR A 320 -13.34 5.95 -6.31
C THR A 320 -13.35 4.43 -6.53
N THR A 321 -13.61 3.64 -5.48
CA THR A 321 -13.75 2.18 -5.59
C THR A 321 -14.85 1.78 -6.58
N ALA A 322 -15.95 2.54 -6.66
CA ALA A 322 -17.01 2.30 -7.62
C ALA A 322 -16.53 2.51 -9.06
N GLU A 323 -15.75 3.57 -9.31
CA GLU A 323 -15.14 3.84 -10.61
C GLU A 323 -14.08 2.80 -10.97
N ARG A 324 -13.32 2.29 -10.00
CA ARG A 324 -12.36 1.20 -10.21
C ARG A 324 -13.06 -0.12 -10.56
N ILE A 325 -14.16 -0.46 -9.89
CA ILE A 325 -14.97 -1.64 -10.24
C ILE A 325 -15.56 -1.46 -11.63
N ALA A 326 -16.13 -0.29 -11.95
CA ALA A 326 -16.67 -0.01 -13.26
C ALA A 326 -15.62 -0.14 -14.37
N ALA A 327 -14.41 0.39 -14.15
CA ALA A 327 -13.29 0.26 -15.08
C ALA A 327 -12.87 -1.20 -15.30
N LEU A 328 -12.73 -1.99 -14.23
CA LEU A 328 -12.41 -3.42 -14.34
C LEU A 328 -13.48 -4.20 -15.10
N ARG A 329 -14.76 -3.89 -14.90
CA ARG A 329 -15.89 -4.50 -15.62
C ARG A 329 -15.94 -4.10 -17.08
N GLU A 330 -15.62 -2.84 -17.38
CA GLU A 330 -15.51 -2.36 -18.76
C GLU A 330 -14.37 -3.07 -19.50
N GLU A 331 -13.22 -3.22 -18.86
CA GLU A 331 -12.08 -3.96 -19.41
C GLU A 331 -12.38 -5.47 -19.55
N GLU A 332 -13.02 -6.09 -18.55
CA GLU A 332 -13.51 -7.48 -18.62
C GLU A 332 -14.42 -7.68 -19.84
N ALA A 333 -15.38 -6.76 -20.04
CA ALA A 333 -16.30 -6.81 -21.17
C ALA A 333 -15.58 -6.64 -22.51
N ALA A 334 -14.60 -5.74 -22.60
CA ALA A 334 -13.78 -5.53 -23.79
C ALA A 334 -12.96 -6.78 -24.14
N GLN A 335 -12.28 -7.39 -23.16
CA GLN A 335 -11.51 -8.61 -23.37
C GLN A 335 -12.41 -9.80 -23.76
N ARG A 336 -13.60 -9.90 -23.17
CA ARG A 336 -14.58 -10.94 -23.53
C ARG A 336 -15.13 -10.76 -24.96
N ALA A 337 -15.35 -9.53 -25.39
CA ALA A 337 -15.72 -9.22 -26.76
C ALA A 337 -14.60 -9.61 -27.75
N GLN A 338 -13.35 -9.31 -27.41
CA GLN A 338 -12.18 -9.72 -28.18
C GLN A 338 -12.03 -11.25 -28.25
N ALA A 339 -12.24 -11.96 -27.14
CA ALA A 339 -12.22 -13.42 -27.10
C ALA A 339 -13.27 -14.03 -28.04
N THR A 340 -14.46 -13.43 -28.09
CA THR A 340 -15.54 -13.87 -28.99
C THR A 340 -15.13 -13.71 -30.45
N LEU A 341 -14.52 -12.58 -30.82
CA LEU A 341 -14.01 -12.35 -32.17
C LEU A 341 -12.92 -13.34 -32.56
N VAL A 342 -11.99 -13.63 -31.65
CA VAL A 342 -10.91 -14.62 -31.89
C VAL A 342 -11.48 -16.03 -32.03
N GLU A 343 -12.51 -16.38 -31.26
CA GLU A 343 -13.20 -17.67 -31.37
C GLU A 343 -13.92 -17.83 -32.72
N ASP A 344 -14.58 -16.77 -33.20
CA ASP A 344 -15.22 -16.77 -34.52
C ASP A 344 -14.18 -16.94 -35.64
N GLN A 345 -13.04 -16.25 -35.55
CA GLN A 345 -11.92 -16.39 -36.48
C GLN A 345 -11.35 -17.81 -36.44
N ARG A 346 -11.14 -18.36 -35.24
CA ARG A 346 -10.65 -19.72 -35.03
C ARG A 346 -11.59 -20.73 -35.67
N THR A 347 -12.89 -20.59 -35.45
CA THR A 347 -13.93 -21.46 -36.00
C THR A 347 -13.96 -21.39 -37.53
N ALA A 348 -13.94 -20.20 -38.11
CA ALA A 348 -13.89 -20.04 -39.56
C ALA A 348 -12.64 -20.67 -40.19
N LYS A 349 -11.49 -20.58 -39.52
CA LYS A 349 -10.23 -21.21 -39.95
C LYS A 349 -10.24 -22.72 -39.79
N ALA A 350 -10.84 -23.24 -38.71
CA ALA A 350 -11.04 -24.67 -38.52
C ALA A 350 -11.95 -25.25 -39.61
N ASP A 351 -13.02 -24.55 -40.00
CA ASP A 351 -13.89 -24.96 -41.11
C ASP A 351 -13.18 -24.91 -42.47
N GLU A 352 -12.29 -23.94 -42.69
CA GLU A 352 -11.42 -23.90 -43.88
C GLU A 352 -10.42 -25.06 -43.87
N LEU A 353 -9.86 -25.40 -42.71
CA LEU A 353 -8.94 -26.51 -42.51
C LEU A 353 -9.64 -27.83 -42.85
N ILE A 354 -10.79 -28.13 -42.25
CA ILE A 354 -11.57 -29.36 -42.49
C ILE A 354 -11.89 -29.52 -43.99
N ARG A 355 -12.32 -28.44 -44.66
CA ARG A 355 -12.57 -28.48 -46.11
C ARG A 355 -11.29 -28.72 -46.92
N THR A 356 -10.17 -28.17 -46.48
CA THR A 356 -8.86 -28.37 -47.12
C THR A 356 -8.37 -29.81 -46.94
N GLU A 357 -8.56 -30.40 -45.76
CA GLU A 357 -8.23 -31.80 -45.45
C GLU A 357 -8.98 -32.77 -46.36
N ALA A 358 -10.30 -32.56 -46.52
CA ALA A 358 -11.10 -33.35 -47.45
C ALA A 358 -10.59 -33.23 -48.91
N ARG A 359 -10.14 -32.04 -49.33
CA ARG A 359 -9.55 -31.82 -50.66
C ARG A 359 -8.16 -32.45 -50.81
N VAL A 360 -7.36 -32.48 -49.75
CA VAL A 360 -6.08 -33.21 -49.73
C VAL A 360 -6.33 -34.69 -49.94
N GLU A 361 -7.32 -35.27 -49.26
CA GLU A 361 -7.69 -36.68 -49.40
C GLU A 361 -8.15 -37.01 -50.83
N ASP A 362 -9.06 -36.23 -51.41
CA ASP A 362 -9.51 -36.40 -52.80
C ASP A 362 -8.39 -36.20 -53.84
N ALA A 363 -7.50 -35.21 -53.63
CA ALA A 363 -6.33 -35.00 -54.49
C ALA A 363 -5.34 -36.17 -54.40
N GLN A 364 -5.19 -36.78 -53.22
CA GLN A 364 -4.35 -37.96 -53.01
C GLN A 364 -4.92 -39.19 -53.71
N GLU A 365 -6.24 -39.40 -53.67
CA GLU A 365 -6.91 -40.45 -54.44
C GLU A 365 -6.78 -40.23 -55.95
N THR A 366 -6.99 -38.98 -56.40
CA THR A 366 -6.82 -38.60 -57.82
C THR A 366 -5.39 -38.86 -58.29
N LEU A 367 -4.38 -38.50 -57.50
CA LEU A 367 -2.98 -38.78 -57.80
C LEU A 367 -2.74 -40.29 -57.95
N ASN A 368 -3.24 -41.09 -57.02
CA ASN A 368 -3.12 -42.55 -57.05
C ASN A 368 -3.75 -43.14 -58.34
N ALA A 369 -4.96 -42.68 -58.70
CA ALA A 369 -5.64 -43.10 -59.92
C ALA A 369 -4.85 -42.71 -61.19
N THR A 370 -4.33 -41.47 -61.22
CA THR A 370 -3.57 -40.93 -62.36
C THR A 370 -2.23 -41.65 -62.53
N GLN A 371 -1.54 -41.96 -61.43
CA GLN A 371 -0.32 -42.78 -61.43
C GLN A 371 -0.58 -44.18 -62.01
N ASN A 372 -1.70 -44.80 -61.63
CA ASN A 372 -2.08 -46.12 -62.13
C ASN A 372 -2.37 -46.09 -63.64
N SER A 373 -3.09 -45.07 -64.12
CA SER A 373 -3.37 -44.84 -65.55
C SER A 373 -2.09 -44.57 -66.36
N SER A 374 -1.15 -43.78 -65.80
CA SER A 374 0.17 -43.54 -66.39
C SER A 374 0.97 -44.83 -66.54
N LYS A 375 0.96 -45.70 -65.53
CA LYS A 375 1.61 -47.02 -65.56
C LYS A 375 1.06 -47.91 -66.68
N ILE A 376 -0.26 -47.93 -66.87
CA ILE A 376 -0.92 -48.65 -67.97
C ILE A 376 -0.51 -48.05 -69.34
N SER A 377 -0.47 -46.73 -69.44
CA SER A 377 -0.08 -46.03 -70.68
C SER A 377 1.38 -46.33 -71.06
N ASP A 378 2.28 -46.38 -70.08
CA ASP A 378 3.68 -46.76 -70.24
C ASP A 378 3.85 -48.22 -70.69
N GLN A 379 3.06 -49.14 -70.12
CA GLN A 379 3.02 -50.54 -70.54
C GLN A 379 2.54 -50.67 -72.01
N ASN A 380 1.49 -49.93 -72.38
CA ASN A 380 0.97 -49.91 -73.75
C ASN A 380 1.97 -49.34 -74.76
N ALA A 381 2.65 -48.23 -74.43
CA ALA A 381 3.70 -47.66 -75.26
C ALA A 381 4.87 -48.64 -75.45
N THR A 382 5.25 -49.36 -74.39
CA THR A 382 6.28 -50.41 -74.44
C THR A 382 5.86 -51.57 -75.35
N ALA A 383 4.61 -52.04 -75.22
CA ALA A 383 4.05 -53.11 -76.04
C ALA A 383 3.96 -52.71 -77.53
N ALA A 384 3.52 -51.48 -77.84
CA ALA A 384 3.44 -50.95 -79.20
C ALA A 384 4.84 -50.82 -79.84
N THR A 385 5.84 -50.37 -79.06
CA THR A 385 7.25 -50.30 -79.49
C THR A 385 7.81 -51.69 -79.81
N LYS A 386 7.47 -52.70 -79.01
CA LYS A 386 7.82 -54.12 -79.26
C LYS A 386 7.15 -54.63 -80.54
N LYS A 387 5.86 -54.34 -80.77
CA LYS A 387 5.13 -54.70 -82.01
C LYS A 387 5.75 -54.04 -83.25
N LEU A 388 6.12 -52.76 -83.18
CA LEU A 388 6.81 -52.04 -84.25
C LEU A 388 8.15 -52.71 -84.60
N THR A 389 8.94 -53.07 -83.59
CA THR A 389 10.23 -53.75 -83.75
C THR A 389 10.05 -55.11 -84.43
N GLN A 390 9.05 -55.89 -84.01
CA GLN A 390 8.70 -57.15 -84.65
C GLN A 390 8.21 -56.96 -86.10
N ALA A 391 7.39 -55.95 -86.37
CA ALA A 391 6.88 -55.64 -87.71
C ALA A 391 8.03 -55.25 -88.67
N LYS A 392 8.95 -54.39 -88.21
CA LYS A 392 10.18 -54.03 -88.95
C LYS A 392 11.02 -55.27 -89.28
N THR A 393 11.19 -56.17 -88.32
CA THR A 393 11.92 -57.43 -88.49
C THR A 393 11.24 -58.36 -89.50
N LYS A 394 9.92 -58.56 -89.40
CA LYS A 394 9.12 -59.36 -90.35
C LYS A 394 9.17 -58.78 -91.76
N ARG A 395 9.15 -57.44 -91.91
CA ARG A 395 9.33 -56.75 -93.19
C ARG A 395 10.72 -57.00 -93.77
N LYS A 396 11.80 -56.85 -92.98
CA LYS A 396 13.19 -57.12 -93.39
C LYS A 396 13.34 -58.56 -93.92
N LYS A 397 12.75 -59.55 -93.23
CA LYS A 397 12.70 -60.96 -93.69
C LYS A 397 11.90 -61.13 -94.99
N ALA A 398 10.76 -60.46 -95.14
CA ALA A 398 9.93 -60.52 -96.35
C ALA A 398 10.64 -59.90 -97.57
N VAL A 399 11.34 -58.77 -97.40
CA VAL A 399 12.14 -58.12 -98.44
C VAL A 399 13.27 -59.05 -98.91
N LYS A 400 14.02 -59.66 -97.99
CA LYS A 400 15.04 -60.68 -98.32
C LYS A 400 14.45 -61.86 -99.12
N LYS A 401 13.29 -62.38 -98.70
CA LYS A 401 12.59 -63.47 -99.43
C LYS A 401 12.12 -63.04 -100.82
N ALA A 402 11.60 -61.82 -100.99
CA ALA A 402 11.18 -61.28 -102.28
C ALA A 402 12.36 -61.08 -103.23
N ALA A 403 13.51 -60.60 -102.75
CA ALA A 403 14.74 -60.50 -103.52
C ALA A 403 15.20 -61.89 -104.01
N LYS A 404 15.18 -62.91 -103.13
CA LYS A 404 15.52 -64.31 -103.49
C LYS A 404 14.54 -64.90 -104.52
N ALA A 405 13.24 -64.64 -104.39
CA ALA A 405 12.22 -65.09 -105.35
C ALA A 405 12.37 -64.42 -106.74
N THR A 406 12.69 -63.12 -106.76
CA THR A 406 12.95 -62.36 -107.98
C THR A 406 14.19 -62.91 -108.71
N LYS A 407 15.26 -63.24 -107.97
CA LYS A 407 16.46 -63.92 -108.51
C LYS A 407 16.13 -65.29 -109.12
N LYS A 408 15.23 -66.06 -108.49
CA LYS A 408 14.74 -67.35 -109.03
C LYS A 408 13.89 -67.20 -110.30
N VAL A 409 13.12 -66.11 -110.45
CA VAL A 409 12.42 -65.81 -111.71
C VAL A 409 13.41 -65.53 -112.83
N ALA A 410 14.46 -64.74 -112.58
CA ALA A 410 15.51 -64.49 -113.58
C ALA A 410 16.18 -65.80 -114.02
N GLN A 411 16.51 -66.70 -113.09
CA GLN A 411 17.06 -68.03 -113.38
C GLN A 411 16.09 -68.93 -114.16
N ALA A 412 14.82 -68.99 -113.76
CA ALA A 412 13.79 -69.79 -114.46
C ALA A 412 13.47 -69.24 -115.86
N LYS A 413 13.51 -67.91 -116.04
CA LYS A 413 13.33 -67.23 -117.33
C LYS A 413 14.47 -67.62 -118.28
N LYS A 414 15.71 -67.57 -117.79
CA LYS A 414 16.93 -68.01 -118.51
C LYS A 414 16.90 -69.50 -118.89
N LYS A 415 16.36 -70.36 -118.01
CA LYS A 415 16.18 -71.82 -118.25
C LYS A 415 15.10 -72.11 -119.29
N HIS A 416 13.98 -71.38 -119.28
CA HIS A 416 12.90 -71.55 -120.25
C HIS A 416 13.29 -71.07 -121.66
N THR A 417 14.00 -69.93 -121.78
CA THR A 417 14.51 -69.45 -123.08
C THR A 417 15.49 -70.44 -123.74
N ARG A 418 16.22 -71.24 -122.96
CA ARG A 418 17.14 -72.27 -123.49
C ARG A 418 16.47 -73.59 -123.90
N LYS A 419 15.54 -74.12 -123.08
CA LYS A 419 14.97 -75.47 -123.29
C LYS A 419 13.56 -75.52 -123.89
N LYS A 420 12.77 -74.43 -123.80
CA LYS A 420 11.40 -74.28 -124.34
C LYS A 420 10.37 -75.41 -124.09
N THR A 421 10.60 -76.29 -123.11
CA THR A 421 9.66 -77.39 -122.79
C THR A 421 8.49 -76.98 -121.88
N THR A 422 7.41 -77.75 -121.90
CA THR A 422 6.21 -77.58 -121.05
C THR A 422 6.54 -77.53 -119.55
N LYS A 423 7.53 -78.31 -119.10
CA LYS A 423 8.06 -78.30 -117.72
C LYS A 423 8.70 -76.95 -117.35
N THR A 424 9.46 -76.35 -118.26
CA THR A 424 10.11 -75.04 -118.01
C THR A 424 9.14 -73.86 -118.05
N LYS A 425 8.07 -73.93 -118.87
CA LYS A 425 6.97 -72.95 -118.90
C LYS A 425 6.20 -72.93 -117.56
N ARG A 426 5.85 -74.10 -117.03
CA ARG A 426 5.22 -74.25 -115.68
C ARG A 426 6.13 -73.72 -114.57
N GLN A 427 7.43 -74.03 -114.59
CA GLN A 427 8.39 -73.53 -113.60
C GLN A 427 8.54 -71.99 -113.63
N LEU A 428 8.57 -71.37 -114.81
CA LEU A 428 8.59 -69.91 -114.95
C LEU A 428 7.28 -69.26 -114.45
N ALA A 429 6.12 -69.83 -114.80
CA ALA A 429 4.82 -69.37 -114.32
C ALA A 429 4.71 -69.46 -112.78
N GLN A 430 5.17 -70.58 -112.20
CA GLN A 430 5.17 -70.79 -110.74
C GLN A 430 6.15 -69.85 -110.02
N ALA A 431 7.32 -69.57 -110.61
CA ALA A 431 8.27 -68.58 -110.09
C ALA A 431 7.71 -67.15 -110.14
N LYS A 432 7.04 -66.77 -111.24
CA LYS A 432 6.35 -65.48 -111.37
C LYS A 432 5.23 -65.34 -110.33
N LYS A 433 4.41 -66.39 -110.14
CA LYS A 433 3.35 -66.43 -109.10
C LYS A 433 3.93 -66.26 -107.69
N ARG A 434 5.01 -66.99 -107.37
CA ARG A 434 5.73 -66.87 -106.08
C ARG A 434 6.33 -65.48 -105.86
N THR A 435 6.83 -64.83 -106.91
CA THR A 435 7.37 -63.47 -106.83
C THR A 435 6.27 -62.42 -106.65
N ARG A 436 5.15 -62.55 -107.36
CA ARG A 436 3.97 -61.68 -107.18
C ARG A 436 3.44 -61.80 -105.74
N ALA A 437 3.28 -63.02 -105.23
CA ALA A 437 2.91 -63.26 -103.83
C ALA A 437 3.94 -62.69 -102.82
N ALA A 438 5.24 -62.79 -103.11
CA ALA A 438 6.29 -62.22 -102.26
C ALA A 438 6.29 -60.68 -102.27
N LYS A 439 6.06 -60.03 -103.42
CA LYS A 439 5.90 -58.57 -103.55
C LYS A 439 4.65 -58.08 -102.81
N THR A 440 3.52 -58.75 -102.95
CA THR A 440 2.31 -58.47 -102.16
C THR A 440 2.57 -58.60 -100.66
N ARG A 441 3.32 -59.64 -100.24
CA ARG A 441 3.70 -59.82 -98.83
C ARG A 441 4.61 -58.71 -98.31
N VAL A 442 5.49 -58.15 -99.15
CA VAL A 442 6.28 -56.95 -98.80
C VAL A 442 5.41 -55.71 -98.67
N LYS A 443 4.46 -55.49 -99.61
CA LYS A 443 3.49 -54.37 -99.54
C LYS A 443 2.67 -54.44 -98.25
N ASN A 444 2.09 -55.60 -97.92
CA ASN A 444 1.31 -55.80 -96.70
C ASN A 444 2.16 -55.62 -95.44
N ARG A 445 3.43 -56.06 -95.44
CA ARG A 445 4.36 -55.84 -94.32
C ARG A 445 4.83 -54.40 -94.20
N ARG A 446 4.91 -53.65 -95.30
CA ARG A 446 5.16 -52.19 -95.28
C ARG A 446 3.99 -51.47 -94.64
N GLN A 447 2.75 -51.82 -95.01
CA GLN A 447 1.55 -51.29 -94.39
C GLN A 447 1.50 -51.59 -92.89
N ALA A 448 1.77 -52.84 -92.49
CA ALA A 448 1.81 -53.23 -91.07
C ALA A 448 2.88 -52.48 -90.25
N VAL A 449 4.03 -52.12 -90.85
CA VAL A 449 5.04 -51.27 -90.19
C VAL A 449 4.55 -49.84 -90.05
N LEU A 450 3.82 -49.32 -91.04
CA LEU A 450 3.27 -47.97 -91.01
C LEU A 450 2.21 -47.83 -89.91
N VAL A 451 1.29 -48.80 -89.83
CA VAL A 451 0.29 -48.91 -88.77
C VAL A 451 0.96 -49.02 -87.39
N ALA A 452 1.91 -49.95 -87.22
CA ALA A 452 2.62 -50.10 -85.94
C ALA A 452 3.49 -48.88 -85.57
N LYS A 453 3.92 -48.07 -86.55
CA LYS A 453 4.68 -46.84 -86.31
C LYS A 453 3.76 -45.72 -85.81
N LEU A 454 2.57 -45.60 -86.40
CA LEU A 454 1.53 -44.70 -85.92
C LEU A 454 1.06 -45.09 -84.51
N ASP A 455 0.78 -46.37 -84.29
CA ASP A 455 0.39 -46.92 -82.98
C ASP A 455 1.44 -46.63 -81.89
N ALA A 456 2.73 -46.89 -82.17
CA ALA A 456 3.82 -46.56 -81.25
C ALA A 456 4.01 -45.04 -81.03
N LYS A 457 3.73 -44.20 -82.03
CA LYS A 457 3.79 -42.74 -81.88
C LYS A 457 2.66 -42.24 -80.98
N ASN A 458 1.43 -42.70 -81.22
CA ASN A 458 0.25 -42.29 -80.47
C ASN A 458 0.31 -42.77 -79.03
N THR A 459 0.67 -44.04 -78.79
CA THR A 459 0.84 -44.57 -77.42
C THR A 459 1.97 -43.90 -76.65
N LYS A 460 3.08 -43.53 -77.31
CA LYS A 460 4.16 -42.75 -76.68
C LYS A 460 3.72 -41.32 -76.33
N ALA A 461 2.95 -40.67 -77.19
CA ALA A 461 2.37 -39.35 -76.90
C ALA A 461 1.38 -39.42 -75.73
N ALA A 462 0.51 -40.45 -75.69
CA ALA A 462 -0.41 -40.69 -74.59
C ALA A 462 0.31 -40.96 -73.26
N ALA A 463 1.39 -41.76 -73.27
CA ALA A 463 2.23 -41.99 -72.09
C ALA A 463 2.92 -40.70 -71.60
N THR A 464 3.34 -39.83 -72.52
CA THR A 464 3.93 -38.52 -72.16
C THR A 464 2.88 -37.63 -71.50
N ALA A 465 1.68 -37.52 -72.09
CA ALA A 465 0.58 -36.76 -71.52
C ALA A 465 0.15 -37.30 -70.14
N ALA A 466 0.09 -38.63 -69.97
CA ALA A 466 -0.25 -39.23 -68.68
C ALA A 466 0.78 -38.92 -67.58
N ARG A 467 2.07 -38.81 -67.91
CA ARG A 467 3.10 -38.36 -66.95
C ARG A 467 2.97 -36.89 -66.59
N THR A 468 2.62 -36.04 -67.56
CA THR A 468 2.30 -34.63 -67.29
C THR A 468 1.13 -34.52 -66.30
N ASN A 469 0.05 -35.27 -66.52
CA ASN A 469 -1.10 -35.27 -65.61
C ASN A 469 -0.72 -35.73 -64.19
N VAL A 470 0.18 -36.71 -64.04
CA VAL A 470 0.70 -37.11 -62.71
C VAL A 470 1.47 -35.95 -62.06
N SER A 471 2.31 -35.24 -62.81
CA SER A 471 3.05 -34.10 -62.29
C SER A 471 2.14 -32.96 -61.85
N GLU A 472 1.09 -32.68 -62.61
CA GLU A 472 0.07 -31.68 -62.28
C GLU A 472 -0.73 -32.07 -61.02
N ALA A 473 -1.18 -33.32 -60.94
CA ALA A 473 -1.87 -33.85 -59.76
C ALA A 473 -0.98 -33.79 -58.50
N GLN A 474 0.30 -34.14 -58.61
CA GLN A 474 1.25 -34.05 -57.50
C GLN A 474 1.47 -32.61 -57.04
N THR A 475 1.56 -31.66 -57.99
CA THR A 475 1.71 -30.23 -57.68
C THR A 475 0.48 -29.71 -56.96
N SER A 476 -0.71 -30.08 -57.42
CA SER A 476 -1.99 -29.72 -56.77
C SER A 476 -2.04 -30.24 -55.33
N LEU A 477 -1.68 -31.51 -55.10
CA LEU A 477 -1.63 -32.11 -53.76
C LEU A 477 -0.63 -31.38 -52.84
N ASN A 478 0.58 -31.08 -53.33
CA ASN A 478 1.59 -30.38 -52.55
C ASN A 478 1.12 -28.98 -52.12
N ASN A 479 0.43 -28.26 -53.01
CA ASN A 479 -0.14 -26.94 -52.70
C ASN A 479 -1.23 -27.04 -51.63
N LEU A 480 -2.10 -28.05 -51.70
CA LEU A 480 -3.14 -28.30 -50.69
C LEU A 480 -2.54 -28.68 -49.34
N MET A 481 -1.52 -29.55 -49.29
CA MET A 481 -0.83 -29.89 -48.04
C MET A 481 -0.10 -28.69 -47.42
N ALA A 482 0.49 -27.81 -48.23
CA ALA A 482 1.10 -26.58 -47.73
C ALA A 482 0.04 -25.65 -47.11
N LYS A 483 -1.12 -25.51 -47.76
CA LYS A 483 -2.25 -24.73 -47.24
C LYS A 483 -2.85 -25.35 -45.98
N GLN A 484 -2.97 -26.68 -45.90
CA GLN A 484 -3.38 -27.40 -44.69
C GLN A 484 -2.44 -27.06 -43.54
N LYS A 485 -1.12 -27.21 -43.72
CA LYS A 485 -0.12 -26.89 -42.69
C LYS A 485 -0.20 -25.44 -42.21
N GLN A 486 -0.42 -24.51 -43.13
CA GLN A 486 -0.60 -23.09 -42.80
C GLN A 486 -1.85 -22.89 -41.93
N LEU A 487 -3.00 -23.47 -42.33
CA LEU A 487 -4.25 -23.35 -41.60
C LEU A 487 -4.17 -24.00 -40.22
N THR A 488 -3.49 -25.13 -40.07
CA THR A 488 -3.23 -25.75 -38.75
C THR A 488 -2.49 -24.77 -37.84
N ALA A 489 -1.41 -24.14 -38.32
CA ALA A 489 -0.67 -23.17 -37.52
C ALA A 489 -1.50 -21.91 -37.17
N GLU A 490 -2.36 -21.45 -38.09
CA GLU A 490 -3.29 -20.34 -37.82
C GLU A 490 -4.31 -20.71 -36.73
N VAL A 491 -4.90 -21.92 -36.78
CA VAL A 491 -5.85 -22.41 -35.77
C VAL A 491 -5.17 -22.58 -34.41
N ASP A 492 -3.96 -23.14 -34.37
CA ASP A 492 -3.19 -23.31 -33.13
C ASP A 492 -2.87 -21.95 -32.49
N SER A 493 -2.42 -20.98 -33.30
CA SER A 493 -2.14 -19.62 -32.84
C SER A 493 -3.37 -18.92 -32.27
N LEU A 494 -4.52 -19.03 -32.95
CA LEU A 494 -5.79 -18.44 -32.48
C LEU A 494 -6.28 -19.15 -31.20
N THR A 495 -6.02 -20.45 -31.07
CA THR A 495 -6.36 -21.20 -29.85
C THR A 495 -5.55 -20.71 -28.64
N THR A 496 -4.25 -20.48 -28.82
CA THR A 496 -3.41 -19.88 -27.76
C THR A 496 -3.92 -18.49 -27.39
N GLN A 497 -4.15 -17.63 -28.38
CA GLN A 497 -4.64 -16.27 -28.15
C GLN A 497 -6.00 -16.26 -27.41
N LEU A 498 -6.90 -17.18 -27.76
CA LEU A 498 -8.18 -17.31 -27.07
C LEU A 498 -8.01 -17.70 -25.60
N ASN A 499 -7.15 -18.68 -25.30
CA ASN A 499 -6.92 -19.13 -23.93
C ASN A 499 -6.33 -18.01 -23.06
N ASP A 500 -5.40 -17.21 -23.60
CA ASP A 500 -4.82 -16.08 -22.89
C ASP A 500 -5.87 -15.00 -22.58
N LEU A 501 -6.74 -14.69 -23.54
CA LEU A 501 -7.85 -13.74 -23.33
C LEU A 501 -8.84 -14.24 -22.26
N LEU A 502 -9.18 -15.54 -22.27
CA LEU A 502 -10.07 -16.12 -21.27
C LEU A 502 -9.46 -16.10 -19.86
N ALA A 503 -8.15 -16.30 -19.74
CA ALA A 503 -7.45 -16.17 -18.46
C ALA A 503 -7.48 -14.72 -17.93
N GLN A 504 -7.29 -13.73 -18.81
CA GLN A 504 -7.40 -12.31 -18.44
C GLN A 504 -8.82 -11.93 -18.00
N VAL A 505 -9.85 -12.45 -18.68
CA VAL A 505 -11.26 -12.24 -18.29
C VAL A 505 -11.52 -12.77 -16.88
N GLU A 506 -11.05 -13.97 -16.55
CA GLU A 506 -11.26 -14.56 -15.22
C GLU A 506 -10.51 -13.79 -14.12
N ASP A 507 -9.30 -13.31 -14.40
CA ASP A 507 -8.53 -12.48 -13.47
C ASP A 507 -9.22 -11.14 -13.18
N LEU A 508 -9.61 -10.39 -14.23
CA LEU A 508 -10.34 -9.13 -14.10
C LEU A 508 -11.65 -9.31 -13.31
N ARG A 509 -12.39 -10.37 -13.61
CA ARG A 509 -13.60 -10.73 -12.88
C ARG A 509 -13.33 -11.01 -11.41
N THR A 510 -12.29 -11.78 -11.10
CA THR A 510 -11.90 -12.11 -9.72
C THR A 510 -11.52 -10.85 -8.95
N GLN A 511 -10.79 -9.92 -9.58
CA GLN A 511 -10.45 -8.63 -8.98
C GLN A 511 -11.70 -7.78 -8.70
N ALA A 512 -12.64 -7.71 -9.64
CA ALA A 512 -13.89 -6.98 -9.46
C ALA A 512 -14.77 -7.59 -8.35
N ASP A 513 -14.94 -8.92 -8.36
CA ASP A 513 -15.71 -9.65 -7.35
C ASP A 513 -15.10 -9.48 -5.94
N ALA A 514 -13.77 -9.48 -5.83
CA ALA A 514 -13.07 -9.22 -4.57
C ALA A 514 -13.31 -7.78 -4.06
N LEU A 515 -13.22 -6.77 -4.93
CA LEU A 515 -13.51 -5.38 -4.59
C LEU A 515 -14.97 -5.16 -4.20
N GLU A 516 -15.91 -5.82 -4.88
CA GLU A 516 -17.32 -5.83 -4.52
C GLU A 516 -17.56 -6.46 -3.14
N GLY A 517 -16.92 -7.59 -2.85
CA GLY A 517 -16.96 -8.25 -1.54
C GLY A 517 -16.44 -7.35 -0.42
N ILE A 518 -15.31 -6.69 -0.63
CA ILE A 518 -14.75 -5.71 0.31
C ILE A 518 -15.69 -4.52 0.49
N SER A 519 -16.24 -3.98 -0.60
CA SER A 519 -17.18 -2.85 -0.58
C SER A 519 -18.46 -3.19 0.20
N SER A 520 -19.01 -4.39 -0.02
CA SER A 520 -20.18 -4.89 0.71
C SER A 520 -19.91 -5.02 2.21
N LYS A 521 -18.80 -5.67 2.60
CA LYS A 521 -18.37 -5.75 4.02
C LYS A 521 -18.17 -4.37 4.62
N LYS A 522 -17.57 -3.43 3.88
CA LYS A 522 -17.38 -2.04 4.34
C LYS A 522 -18.71 -1.34 4.61
N SER A 523 -19.71 -1.52 3.75
CA SER A 523 -21.06 -0.97 3.95
C SER A 523 -21.74 -1.58 5.17
N THR A 524 -21.75 -2.91 5.30
CA THR A 524 -22.37 -3.57 6.46
C THR A 524 -21.65 -3.23 7.76
N LEU A 525 -20.32 -3.14 7.75
CA LEU A 525 -19.52 -2.67 8.88
C LEU A 525 -19.93 -1.24 9.28
N ALA A 526 -20.07 -0.35 8.30
CA ALA A 526 -20.52 1.01 8.53
C ALA A 526 -21.91 1.07 9.18
N GLU A 527 -22.85 0.22 8.74
CA GLU A 527 -24.18 0.11 9.34
C GLU A 527 -24.13 -0.39 10.80
N ILE A 528 -23.31 -1.42 11.07
CA ILE A 528 -23.13 -1.99 12.42
C ILE A 528 -22.59 -0.92 13.40
N LEU A 529 -21.61 -0.14 12.95
CA LEU A 529 -20.95 0.89 13.75
C LEU A 529 -21.84 2.13 13.92
N ALA A 530 -22.49 2.59 12.84
CA ALA A 530 -23.44 3.71 12.87
C ALA A 530 -24.62 3.43 13.81
N GLY A 531 -25.18 2.22 13.77
CA GLY A 531 -26.30 1.80 14.61
C GLY A 531 -26.02 1.83 16.12
N ARG A 532 -24.77 2.06 16.54
CA ARG A 532 -24.32 2.17 17.94
C ARG A 532 -23.69 3.51 18.29
N ALA A 533 -23.77 4.50 17.40
CA ALA A 533 -23.11 5.79 17.57
C ALA A 533 -21.61 5.65 17.87
N ILE A 534 -20.93 4.67 17.25
CA ILE A 534 -19.49 4.51 17.35
C ILE A 534 -18.85 5.47 16.36
N PRO A 535 -18.03 6.45 16.79
CA PRO A 535 -17.53 7.46 15.85
C PRO A 535 -16.45 6.97 14.91
N GLY A 536 -15.55 6.11 15.37
CA GLY A 536 -14.41 5.66 14.60
C GLY A 536 -13.93 4.27 14.98
N ALA A 537 -13.46 3.53 13.97
CA ALA A 537 -12.88 2.21 14.15
C ALA A 537 -11.87 1.85 13.07
N GLN A 538 -10.93 0.98 13.43
CA GLN A 538 -10.14 0.19 12.48
C GLN A 538 -10.47 -1.29 12.66
N VAL A 539 -10.66 -2.01 11.56
CA VAL A 539 -10.81 -3.48 11.53
C VAL A 539 -9.78 -4.03 10.54
N VAL A 540 -8.98 -4.99 10.98
CA VAL A 540 -8.08 -5.74 10.11
C VAL A 540 -8.44 -7.21 10.18
N TYR A 541 -8.77 -7.80 9.03
CA TYR A 541 -9.14 -9.20 8.88
C TYR A 541 -8.12 -9.88 7.98
N THR A 542 -7.48 -10.94 8.47
CA THR A 542 -6.49 -11.68 7.71
C THR A 542 -6.92 -13.13 7.57
N LYS A 543 -6.90 -13.67 6.35
CA LYS A 543 -7.19 -15.09 6.07
C LYS A 543 -6.26 -15.63 5.00
N ASP A 544 -5.63 -16.76 5.29
CA ASP A 544 -4.69 -17.44 4.38
C ASP A 544 -3.57 -16.52 3.85
N GLY A 545 -3.17 -15.54 4.67
CA GLY A 545 -2.15 -14.54 4.34
C GLY A 545 -2.65 -13.33 3.54
N VAL A 546 -3.95 -13.27 3.21
CA VAL A 546 -4.60 -12.12 2.59
C VAL A 546 -5.19 -11.22 3.67
N THR A 547 -4.79 -9.96 3.71
CA THR A 547 -5.23 -8.98 4.71
C THR A 547 -6.17 -7.94 4.10
N GLU A 548 -7.37 -7.82 4.67
CA GLU A 548 -8.36 -6.79 4.40
C GLU A 548 -8.34 -5.76 5.54
N LYS A 549 -8.30 -4.46 5.21
CA LYS A 549 -8.28 -3.36 6.19
C LYS A 549 -9.51 -2.47 5.99
N TYR A 550 -10.10 -2.03 7.09
CA TYR A 550 -11.30 -1.21 7.09
C TYR A 550 -11.18 -0.09 8.11
N GLU A 551 -11.25 1.14 7.60
CA GLU A 551 -11.33 2.35 8.38
C GLU A 551 -12.76 2.88 8.32
N TYR A 552 -13.30 3.24 9.48
CA TYR A 552 -14.63 3.79 9.60
C TYR A 552 -14.61 5.08 10.40
N GLY A 553 -15.36 6.07 9.89
CA GLY A 553 -15.74 7.26 10.63
C GLY A 553 -14.58 8.20 10.95
N VAL A 554 -14.59 8.76 12.15
CA VAL A 554 -13.69 9.84 12.58
C VAL A 554 -12.90 9.43 13.82
N GLN A 555 -11.61 9.78 13.84
CA GLN A 555 -10.76 9.57 15.00
C GLN A 555 -11.15 10.50 16.16
N ASN A 556 -11.84 11.61 15.85
CA ASN A 556 -12.31 12.61 16.80
C ASN A 556 -13.53 13.38 16.26
N THR A 557 -14.72 13.21 16.86
CA THR A 557 -15.97 13.89 16.44
C THR A 557 -15.93 15.39 16.60
N ARG A 558 -15.12 15.88 17.55
CA ARG A 558 -14.85 17.32 17.66
C ARG A 558 -14.19 17.75 16.38
N THR A 559 -13.03 17.21 15.98
CA THR A 559 -12.24 17.65 14.79
C THR A 559 -12.87 17.29 13.45
N GLY A 560 -13.54 16.14 13.33
CA GLY A 560 -13.97 15.57 12.05
C GLY A 560 -12.86 14.85 11.27
N ILE A 561 -11.64 14.76 11.80
CA ILE A 561 -10.55 14.00 11.18
C ILE A 561 -10.98 12.55 11.03
N LYS A 562 -10.90 12.03 9.80
CA LYS A 562 -11.29 10.65 9.50
C LYS A 562 -10.31 9.67 10.14
N VAL A 563 -10.79 8.48 10.48
CA VAL A 563 -9.88 7.36 10.75
C VAL A 563 -9.17 7.02 9.44
N ALA A 564 -7.84 7.04 9.47
CA ALA A 564 -6.94 6.63 8.40
C ALA A 564 -6.21 5.33 8.79
N GLU A 565 -5.40 4.76 7.89
CA GLU A 565 -4.65 3.52 8.15
C GLU A 565 -3.62 3.69 9.28
N ASP A 566 -3.02 4.87 9.37
CA ASP A 566 -2.01 5.23 10.37
C ASP A 566 -2.61 5.90 11.62
N THR A 567 -3.94 5.98 11.73
CA THR A 567 -4.60 6.45 12.96
C THR A 567 -4.24 5.52 14.12
N ILE A 568 -3.65 6.09 15.16
CA ILE A 568 -3.21 5.39 16.36
C ILE A 568 -4.39 5.24 17.32
N PHE A 569 -4.65 4.01 17.75
CA PHE A 569 -5.62 3.65 18.77
C PHE A 569 -4.91 3.12 20.01
N GLN A 570 -5.61 3.18 21.15
CA GLN A 570 -5.18 2.44 22.32
C GLN A 570 -5.55 0.96 22.18
N ALA A 571 -4.54 0.10 22.25
CA ALA A 571 -4.72 -1.34 22.39
C ALA A 571 -5.25 -1.72 23.79
N ALA A 572 -5.10 -0.82 24.78
CA ALA A 572 -5.49 -1.11 26.14
C ALA A 572 -4.89 -2.45 26.60
N SER A 573 -5.68 -3.38 27.14
CA SER A 573 -5.16 -4.65 27.65
C SER A 573 -4.60 -5.63 26.60
N LEU A 574 -4.71 -5.35 25.30
CA LEU A 574 -3.93 -6.08 24.28
C LEU A 574 -2.42 -5.91 24.49
N SER A 575 -1.99 -4.85 25.17
CA SER A 575 -0.60 -4.63 25.63
C SER A 575 0.00 -5.86 26.34
N LYS A 576 -0.82 -6.62 27.07
CA LYS A 576 -0.38 -7.80 27.84
C LYS A 576 0.09 -8.93 26.95
N VAL A 577 -0.53 -9.11 25.78
CA VAL A 577 -0.16 -10.18 24.85
C VAL A 577 1.24 -9.90 24.29
N VAL A 578 1.49 -8.64 23.94
CA VAL A 578 2.81 -8.15 23.49
C VAL A 578 3.85 -8.27 24.61
N GLY A 579 3.53 -7.87 25.84
CA GLY A 579 4.44 -8.03 26.99
C GLY A 579 4.73 -9.50 27.33
N SER A 580 3.76 -10.39 27.14
CA SER A 580 3.92 -11.83 27.38
C SER A 580 4.94 -12.44 26.43
N TYR A 581 4.95 -12.00 25.16
CA TYR A 581 5.96 -12.42 24.18
C TYR A 581 7.38 -12.12 24.67
N VAL A 582 7.63 -10.90 25.17
CA VAL A 582 8.96 -10.53 25.70
C VAL A 582 9.35 -11.40 26.89
N VAL A 583 8.44 -11.64 27.82
CA VAL A 583 8.72 -12.48 28.98
C VAL A 583 9.06 -13.90 28.55
N LEU A 584 8.31 -14.47 27.60
CA LEU A 584 8.57 -15.81 27.08
C LEU A 584 9.88 -15.87 26.29
N LYS A 585 10.25 -14.82 25.57
CA LYS A 585 11.56 -14.72 24.93
C LYS A 585 12.70 -14.74 25.96
N ARG A 586 12.52 -14.07 27.10
CA ARG A 586 13.46 -14.11 28.24
C ARG A 586 13.52 -15.49 28.91
N VAL A 587 12.47 -16.31 28.80
CA VAL A 587 12.49 -17.72 29.22
C VAL A 587 13.38 -18.55 28.30
N ASP A 588 13.23 -18.40 26.98
CA ASP A 588 14.09 -19.08 26.00
C ASP A 588 15.58 -18.70 26.18
N GLU A 589 15.84 -17.42 26.49
CA GLU A 589 17.18 -16.91 26.76
C GLU A 589 17.74 -17.33 28.13
N GLY A 590 16.93 -17.99 28.98
CA GLY A 590 17.31 -18.41 30.33
C GLY A 590 17.50 -17.25 31.32
N VAL A 591 17.00 -16.06 30.99
CA VAL A 591 17.07 -14.85 31.84
C VAL A 591 16.06 -14.92 32.98
N ILE A 592 14.90 -15.53 32.75
CA ILE A 592 13.86 -15.72 33.77
C ILE A 592 13.27 -17.14 33.68
N ASP A 593 13.12 -17.81 34.81
CA ASP A 593 12.37 -19.05 34.93
C ASP A 593 10.92 -18.77 35.34
N LEU A 594 9.96 -19.43 34.69
CA LEU A 594 8.53 -19.17 34.85
C LEU A 594 8.00 -19.47 36.27
N ASP A 595 8.65 -20.37 37.00
CA ASP A 595 8.19 -20.92 38.28
C ASP A 595 9.05 -20.46 39.47
N THR A 596 10.09 -19.67 39.20
CA THR A 596 10.86 -18.97 40.24
C THR A 596 10.09 -17.72 40.70
N PRO A 597 9.99 -17.46 42.02
CA PRO A 597 9.32 -16.26 42.52
C PRO A 597 9.95 -14.97 41.98
N LEU A 598 9.14 -14.01 41.54
CA LEU A 598 9.60 -12.73 40.99
C LEU A 598 10.43 -11.93 42.00
N TRP A 599 10.19 -12.15 43.29
CA TRP A 599 10.95 -11.57 44.39
C TRP A 599 12.45 -11.91 44.33
N GLU A 600 12.82 -13.10 43.84
CA GLU A 600 14.22 -13.52 43.73
C GLU A 600 14.97 -12.76 42.62
N TYR A 601 14.25 -12.21 41.64
CA TYR A 601 14.82 -11.38 40.58
C TYR A 601 14.77 -9.88 40.91
N TYR A 602 13.68 -9.42 41.52
CA TYR A 602 13.45 -8.02 41.82
C TYR A 602 12.67 -7.88 43.14
N GLU A 603 13.34 -7.35 44.17
CA GLU A 603 12.76 -7.07 45.49
C GLU A 603 11.83 -5.85 45.45
N SER A 604 10.68 -6.00 44.79
CA SER A 604 9.73 -4.90 44.55
C SER A 604 9.22 -4.29 45.86
N PRO A 605 9.25 -2.95 46.01
CA PRO A 605 8.67 -2.27 47.18
C PRO A 605 7.20 -2.61 47.41
N ARG A 606 6.46 -2.92 46.33
CA ARG A 606 5.03 -3.23 46.40
C ARG A 606 4.75 -4.62 47.00
N THR A 607 5.70 -5.55 46.98
CA THR A 607 5.54 -6.90 47.55
C THR A 607 6.33 -7.11 48.84
N ALA A 608 7.28 -6.22 49.16
CA ALA A 608 8.21 -6.37 50.28
C ALA A 608 7.55 -6.62 51.65
N GLY A 609 6.38 -6.03 51.90
CA GLY A 609 5.64 -6.14 53.16
C GLY A 609 4.74 -7.37 53.29
N ASN A 610 4.68 -8.28 52.31
CA ASN A 610 3.75 -9.41 52.32
C ASN A 610 4.42 -10.71 51.82
N GLU A 611 4.59 -11.68 52.73
CA GLU A 611 5.24 -12.96 52.43
C GLU A 611 4.52 -13.77 51.34
N LEU A 612 3.20 -13.67 51.24
CA LEU A 612 2.43 -14.35 50.21
C LEU A 612 2.60 -13.67 48.84
N ALA A 613 2.76 -12.34 48.81
CA ALA A 613 3.06 -11.62 47.57
C ALA A 613 4.44 -11.98 47.02
N LYS A 614 5.41 -12.28 47.90
CA LYS A 614 6.77 -12.69 47.51
C LYS A 614 6.83 -14.04 46.80
N THR A 615 5.81 -14.90 46.94
CA THR A 615 5.77 -16.21 46.28
C THR A 615 5.21 -16.17 44.85
N VAL A 616 4.81 -15.00 44.35
CA VAL A 616 4.22 -14.87 43.00
C VAL A 616 5.31 -15.07 41.94
N THR A 617 5.03 -15.95 40.96
CA THR A 617 5.94 -16.26 39.85
C THR A 617 5.49 -15.60 38.54
N ALA A 618 6.35 -15.59 37.51
CA ALA A 618 5.99 -15.10 36.18
C ALA A 618 4.81 -15.89 35.57
N ARG A 619 4.78 -17.23 35.74
CA ARG A 619 3.66 -18.07 35.30
C ARG A 619 2.35 -17.62 35.91
N MET A 620 2.34 -17.33 37.22
CA MET A 620 1.14 -16.88 37.93
C MET A 620 0.65 -15.51 37.45
N VAL A 621 1.56 -14.62 37.05
CA VAL A 621 1.18 -13.35 36.42
C VAL A 621 0.52 -13.59 35.07
N LEU A 622 1.19 -14.33 34.19
CA LEU A 622 0.75 -14.55 32.82
C LEU A 622 -0.60 -15.30 32.75
N ASN A 623 -0.83 -16.26 33.65
CA ASN A 623 -2.11 -16.97 33.74
C ASN A 623 -3.12 -16.35 34.72
N HIS A 624 -2.86 -15.14 35.23
CA HIS A 624 -3.74 -14.42 36.17
C HIS A 624 -4.12 -15.22 37.42
N THR A 625 -3.20 -16.00 38.01
CA THR A 625 -3.43 -16.73 39.27
C THR A 625 -2.72 -16.11 40.48
N THR A 626 -2.24 -14.87 40.37
CA THR A 626 -1.51 -14.17 41.45
C THR A 626 -2.33 -13.91 42.72
N GLY A 627 -3.64 -13.72 42.56
CA GLY A 627 -4.51 -13.21 43.62
C GLY A 627 -4.42 -11.70 43.84
N PHE A 628 -3.61 -10.98 43.07
CA PHE A 628 -3.54 -9.52 43.15
C PHE A 628 -4.81 -8.86 42.61
N PRO A 629 -5.19 -7.68 43.14
CA PRO A 629 -6.24 -6.87 42.54
C PRO A 629 -5.85 -6.41 41.13
N ASN A 630 -6.81 -5.90 40.36
CA ASN A 630 -6.52 -5.34 39.04
C ASN A 630 -5.73 -4.03 39.13
N TRP A 631 -6.13 -3.15 40.06
CA TRP A 631 -5.52 -1.84 40.32
C TRP A 631 -5.60 -1.47 41.81
N ALA A 632 -4.65 -1.94 42.62
CA ALA A 632 -4.53 -1.62 44.04
C ALA A 632 -4.36 -0.11 44.23
N GLY A 633 -5.36 0.54 44.84
CA GLY A 633 -5.32 1.99 45.06
C GLY A 633 -5.45 2.85 43.79
N GLY A 634 -5.85 2.25 42.66
CA GLY A 634 -6.01 2.94 41.37
C GLY A 634 -4.83 2.76 40.41
N VAL A 635 -5.04 3.16 39.16
CA VAL A 635 -4.02 3.10 38.10
C VAL A 635 -2.84 4.01 38.46
N GLY A 636 -1.61 3.50 38.35
CA GLY A 636 -0.39 4.25 38.67
C GLY A 636 -0.10 4.40 40.17
N SER A 637 -0.84 3.71 41.04
CA SER A 637 -0.62 3.73 42.48
C SER A 637 0.48 2.76 42.92
N ASP A 638 1.32 3.19 43.87
CA ASP A 638 2.34 2.36 44.52
C ASP A 638 1.80 1.57 45.72
N THR A 639 0.48 1.43 45.85
CA THR A 639 -0.14 0.69 46.94
C THR A 639 0.43 -0.73 47.01
N PRO A 640 0.82 -1.21 48.22
CA PRO A 640 1.30 -2.58 48.40
C PRO A 640 0.33 -3.63 47.86
N LEU A 641 0.89 -4.64 47.20
CA LEU A 641 0.13 -5.74 46.62
C LEU A 641 -0.13 -6.81 47.67
N VAL A 642 -1.41 -7.09 47.89
CA VAL A 642 -1.88 -8.10 48.85
C VAL A 642 -2.72 -9.13 48.09
N PRO A 643 -2.27 -10.38 47.97
CA PRO A 643 -3.08 -11.43 47.34
C PRO A 643 -4.36 -11.69 48.14
N ALA A 644 -5.51 -11.74 47.46
CA ALA A 644 -6.80 -12.06 48.07
C ALA A 644 -6.99 -13.58 48.33
N TRP A 645 -6.14 -14.42 47.76
CA TRP A 645 -6.07 -15.87 47.97
C TRP A 645 -4.65 -16.35 47.73
N THR A 646 -4.38 -17.63 48.05
CA THR A 646 -3.08 -18.26 47.80
C THR A 646 -2.72 -18.19 46.31
N PRO A 647 -1.59 -17.56 45.93
CA PRO A 647 -1.13 -17.51 44.54
C PRO A 647 -1.10 -18.91 43.89
N GLY A 648 -1.46 -18.99 42.62
CA GLY A 648 -1.56 -20.24 41.85
C GLY A 648 -2.88 -21.01 42.00
N THR A 649 -3.75 -20.65 42.96
CA THR A 649 -4.95 -21.48 43.26
C THR A 649 -6.24 -21.06 42.55
N LYS A 650 -6.37 -19.80 42.13
CA LYS A 650 -7.58 -19.28 41.46
C LYS A 650 -7.22 -18.18 40.47
N PHE A 651 -8.03 -18.07 39.42
CA PHE A 651 -7.97 -16.98 38.46
C PHE A 651 -8.51 -15.67 39.04
N GLY A 652 -7.78 -14.58 38.81
CA GLY A 652 -8.16 -13.20 39.09
C GLY A 652 -7.39 -12.26 38.18
N TYR A 653 -8.09 -11.65 37.23
CA TYR A 653 -7.50 -10.74 36.24
C TYR A 653 -6.77 -9.58 36.93
N SER A 654 -5.49 -9.39 36.62
CA SER A 654 -4.65 -8.40 37.30
C SER A 654 -3.71 -7.63 36.36
N GLY A 655 -3.94 -6.33 36.22
CA GLY A 655 -3.04 -5.38 35.60
C GLY A 655 -1.80 -5.11 36.45
N ASP A 656 -1.96 -5.02 37.78
CA ASP A 656 -0.84 -4.90 38.72
C ASP A 656 0.16 -6.05 38.61
N GLY A 657 -0.30 -7.29 38.42
CA GLY A 657 0.59 -8.43 38.20
C GLY A 657 1.47 -8.23 36.96
N PHE A 658 0.87 -7.78 35.85
CA PHE A 658 1.60 -7.50 34.61
C PHE A 658 2.56 -6.31 34.78
N PHE A 659 2.18 -5.28 35.52
CA PHE A 659 3.08 -4.17 35.79
C PHE A 659 4.24 -4.57 36.71
N LEU A 660 4.02 -5.43 37.71
CA LEU A 660 5.10 -6.03 38.49
C LEU A 660 6.07 -6.81 37.58
N LEU A 661 5.53 -7.62 36.67
CA LEU A 661 6.33 -8.39 35.71
C LEU A 661 7.13 -7.48 34.76
N GLN A 662 6.54 -6.39 34.27
CA GLN A 662 7.28 -5.36 33.53
C GLN A 662 8.46 -4.83 34.36
N ARG A 663 8.24 -4.43 35.61
CA ARG A 663 9.30 -3.87 36.47
C ARG A 663 10.41 -4.88 36.74
N THR A 664 10.07 -6.17 36.86
CA THR A 664 11.05 -7.24 36.97
C THR A 664 11.89 -7.36 35.68
N ILE A 665 11.28 -7.34 34.50
CA ILE A 665 12.03 -7.38 33.24
C ILE A 665 12.89 -6.13 33.05
N GLU A 666 12.39 -4.93 33.37
CA GLU A 666 13.19 -3.69 33.34
C GLU A 666 14.41 -3.78 34.27
N HIS A 667 14.26 -4.38 35.45
CA HIS A 667 15.36 -4.61 36.38
C HIS A 667 16.42 -5.56 35.81
N LEU A 668 15.98 -6.65 35.18
CA LEU A 668 16.87 -7.67 34.59
C LEU A 668 17.58 -7.15 33.32
N ASP A 669 16.85 -6.44 32.46
CA ASP A 669 17.38 -5.90 31.20
C ASP A 669 18.20 -4.61 31.42
N GLY A 670 18.01 -3.91 32.54
CA GLY A 670 18.69 -2.65 32.86
C GLY A 670 18.24 -1.46 31.99
N LYS A 671 17.09 -1.57 31.30
CA LYS A 671 16.54 -0.53 30.40
C LYS A 671 15.01 -0.43 30.54
N PRO A 672 14.40 0.69 30.13
CA PRO A 672 12.94 0.84 30.15
C PRO A 672 12.24 -0.20 29.27
N PHE A 673 11.07 -0.69 29.68
CA PHE A 673 10.37 -1.76 28.96
C PHE A 673 9.95 -1.34 27.54
N GLU A 674 9.68 -0.05 27.35
CA GLU A 674 9.41 0.52 26.02
C GLU A 674 10.57 0.28 25.06
N GLN A 675 11.80 0.45 25.54
CA GLN A 675 12.99 0.18 24.73
C GLN A 675 13.11 -1.31 24.40
N THR A 676 12.83 -2.19 25.36
CA THR A 676 12.77 -3.65 25.10
C THR A 676 11.73 -3.99 24.03
N LEU A 677 10.53 -3.40 24.09
CA LEU A 677 9.50 -3.65 23.08
C LEU A 677 9.87 -3.09 21.71
N GLN A 678 10.47 -1.91 21.66
CA GLN A 678 10.94 -1.32 20.41
C GLN A 678 11.93 -2.25 19.70
N GLU A 679 12.97 -2.69 20.41
CA GLU A 679 14.06 -3.51 19.85
C GLU A 679 13.64 -4.95 19.54
N GLU A 680 12.77 -5.54 20.36
CA GLU A 680 12.48 -6.98 20.30
C GLU A 680 11.14 -7.32 19.62
N VAL A 681 10.25 -6.33 19.48
CA VAL A 681 8.89 -6.53 18.94
C VAL A 681 8.60 -5.55 17.82
N PHE A 682 8.65 -4.24 18.09
CA PHE A 682 8.12 -3.27 17.14
C PHE A 682 8.99 -3.16 15.88
N GLU A 683 10.30 -3.07 16.01
CA GLU A 683 11.21 -3.04 14.85
C GLU A 683 11.25 -4.39 14.11
N PRO A 684 11.45 -5.55 14.77
CA PRO A 684 11.51 -6.84 14.07
C PRO A 684 10.22 -7.20 13.33
N PHE A 685 9.06 -6.83 13.89
CA PHE A 685 7.77 -7.10 13.28
C PHE A 685 7.27 -5.99 12.35
N GLY A 686 7.99 -4.87 12.26
CA GLY A 686 7.65 -3.73 11.39
C GLY A 686 6.42 -2.96 11.87
N MET A 687 6.23 -2.84 13.18
CA MET A 687 5.14 -2.12 13.85
C MET A 687 5.51 -0.65 14.09
N SER A 688 5.79 0.10 13.02
CA SER A 688 6.36 1.45 13.07
C SER A 688 5.47 2.52 13.71
N ASN A 689 4.17 2.26 13.90
CA ASN A 689 3.22 3.17 14.54
C ASN A 689 2.85 2.68 15.95
N THR A 690 3.73 1.90 16.60
CA THR A 690 3.46 1.28 17.90
C THR A 690 4.42 1.78 18.97
N THR A 691 3.88 2.12 20.14
CA THR A 691 4.62 2.65 21.30
C THR A 691 3.83 2.41 22.60
N LEU A 692 4.48 2.26 23.76
CA LEU A 692 3.81 2.31 25.08
C LEU A 692 3.66 3.73 25.63
N VAL A 693 4.38 4.72 25.10
CA VAL A 693 4.35 6.12 25.54
C VAL A 693 3.75 7.02 24.46
N THR A 694 3.11 8.12 24.86
CA THR A 694 2.62 9.08 23.87
C THR A 694 3.74 9.97 23.38
N LEU A 695 4.02 9.89 22.08
CA LEU A 695 4.98 10.74 21.39
C LEU A 695 4.28 12.01 20.89
N PRO A 696 4.83 13.23 21.08
CA PRO A 696 4.19 14.48 20.66
C PRO A 696 3.81 14.51 19.18
N GLU A 697 4.65 13.98 18.30
CA GLU A 697 4.44 13.85 16.86
C GLU A 697 3.25 12.96 16.48
N ASN A 698 2.75 12.15 17.42
CA ASN A 698 1.61 11.26 17.21
C ASN A 698 0.28 11.86 17.69
N PHE A 699 0.26 13.06 18.29
CA PHE A 699 -0.98 13.64 18.81
C PHE A 699 -2.03 13.88 17.73
N SER A 700 -1.63 14.37 16.55
CA SER A 700 -2.53 14.67 15.43
C SER A 700 -3.12 13.42 14.77
N ARG A 701 -2.50 12.25 14.97
CA ARG A 701 -2.93 10.95 14.41
C ARG A 701 -3.50 9.99 15.44
N THR A 702 -3.56 10.38 16.72
CA THR A 702 -4.14 9.56 17.79
C THR A 702 -5.65 9.76 17.91
N ALA A 703 -6.42 8.68 17.83
CA ALA A 703 -7.85 8.70 18.06
C ALA A 703 -8.20 9.06 19.51
N VAL A 704 -9.13 10.01 19.70
CA VAL A 704 -9.68 10.33 21.03
C VAL A 704 -10.81 9.37 21.36
N GLY A 705 -10.95 9.03 22.63
CA GLY A 705 -12.09 8.24 23.10
C GLY A 705 -13.37 9.06 23.09
N HIS A 706 -14.49 8.39 22.83
CA HIS A 706 -15.82 8.97 22.83
C HIS A 706 -16.70 8.25 23.84
N ASN A 707 -17.40 9.01 24.68
CA ASN A 707 -18.34 8.42 25.63
C ASN A 707 -19.55 7.77 24.91
N ALA A 708 -20.45 7.16 25.66
CA ALA A 708 -21.61 6.44 25.10
C ALA A 708 -22.56 7.33 24.25
N ALA A 709 -22.50 8.66 24.41
CA ALA A 709 -23.26 9.63 23.61
C ALA A 709 -22.49 10.14 22.38
N GLY A 710 -21.28 9.63 22.10
CA GLY A 710 -20.45 10.06 20.98
C GLY A 710 -19.68 11.36 21.21
N VAL A 711 -19.63 11.86 22.45
CA VAL A 711 -18.88 13.08 22.80
C VAL A 711 -17.41 12.74 22.96
N ALA A 712 -16.55 13.47 22.23
CA ALA A 712 -15.10 13.32 22.24
C ALA A 712 -14.49 13.75 23.59
N GLY A 713 -13.53 12.95 24.08
CA GLY A 713 -12.63 13.31 25.16
C GLY A 713 -11.34 13.98 24.67
N ASN A 714 -10.33 13.99 25.53
CA ASN A 714 -8.99 14.48 25.21
C ASN A 714 -8.11 13.40 24.60
N VAL A 715 -7.11 13.78 23.79
CA VAL A 715 -6.05 12.87 23.37
C VAL A 715 -5.34 12.35 24.62
N SER A 716 -5.03 11.06 24.65
CA SER A 716 -4.36 10.47 25.80
C SER A 716 -2.87 10.76 25.77
N ASN A 717 -2.30 11.02 26.95
CA ASN A 717 -0.90 11.35 27.12
C ASN A 717 -0.29 10.42 28.19
N TYR A 718 0.39 9.37 27.73
CA TYR A 718 1.12 8.44 28.60
C TYR A 718 2.60 8.83 28.62
N SER A 719 3.04 9.47 29.69
CA SER A 719 4.45 9.81 29.91
C SER A 719 5.30 8.62 30.34
N ASN A 720 4.67 7.54 30.84
CA ASN A 720 5.33 6.30 31.23
C ASN A 720 4.57 5.11 30.68
N GLY A 721 5.30 4.16 30.08
CA GLY A 721 4.74 2.94 29.52
C GLY A 721 4.31 1.95 30.60
N ASN A 722 3.14 1.34 30.41
CA ASN A 722 2.64 0.27 31.24
C ASN A 722 2.12 -0.87 30.35
N THR A 723 2.80 -2.01 30.40
CA THR A 723 2.52 -3.21 29.60
C THR A 723 1.12 -3.78 29.81
N ALA A 724 0.39 -3.35 30.83
CA ALA A 724 -0.96 -3.80 31.06
C ALA A 724 -2.01 -3.00 30.26
N TYR A 725 -1.75 -1.76 29.82
CA TYR A 725 -2.80 -0.94 29.19
C TYR A 725 -2.38 0.26 28.29
N THR A 726 -1.12 0.66 28.19
CA THR A 726 -0.77 1.93 27.49
C THR A 726 -0.34 1.77 26.04
N LEU A 727 -0.31 0.55 25.49
CA LEU A 727 0.07 0.34 24.10
C LEU A 727 -0.84 1.16 23.18
N GLN A 728 -0.19 1.98 22.37
CA GLN A 728 -0.76 2.76 21.28
C GLN A 728 -0.25 2.14 19.99
N THR A 729 -1.15 1.83 19.06
CA THR A 729 -0.84 1.08 17.83
C THR A 729 -1.91 1.32 16.77
N THR A 730 -1.67 0.87 15.54
CA THR A 730 -2.72 0.71 14.52
C THR A 730 -3.20 -0.74 14.50
N ALA A 731 -4.42 -0.99 14.02
CA ALA A 731 -4.90 -2.36 13.85
C ALA A 731 -4.01 -3.17 12.87
N ALA A 732 -3.41 -2.50 11.88
CA ALA A 732 -2.52 -3.13 10.91
C ALA A 732 -1.19 -3.54 11.54
N ASP A 733 -0.60 -2.71 12.39
CA ASP A 733 0.63 -3.06 13.11
C ASP A 733 0.37 -4.18 14.12
N TYR A 734 -0.74 -4.12 14.85
CA TYR A 734 -1.10 -5.20 15.77
C TYR A 734 -1.36 -6.54 15.04
N ASP A 735 -1.95 -6.53 13.84
CA ASP A 735 -2.09 -7.77 13.05
C ASP A 735 -0.73 -8.34 12.61
N LYS A 736 0.29 -7.52 12.31
CA LYS A 736 1.65 -8.04 12.05
C LYS A 736 2.17 -8.87 13.23
N PHE A 737 1.96 -8.40 14.45
CA PHE A 737 2.31 -9.15 15.67
C PHE A 737 1.48 -10.44 15.80
N ILE A 738 0.16 -10.38 15.52
CA ILE A 738 -0.69 -11.59 15.52
C ILE A 738 -0.15 -12.62 14.52
N GLN A 739 0.10 -12.23 13.28
CA GLN A 739 0.53 -13.16 12.23
C GLN A 739 1.92 -13.75 12.50
N ARG A 740 2.90 -12.89 12.85
CA ARG A 740 4.31 -13.28 12.93
C ARG A 740 4.67 -13.91 14.26
N ALA A 741 4.33 -13.25 15.36
CA ALA A 741 4.68 -13.72 16.70
C ALA A 741 3.64 -14.72 17.23
N LEU A 742 2.38 -14.33 17.34
CA LEU A 742 1.38 -15.14 18.05
C LEU A 742 1.01 -16.42 17.29
N LEU A 743 0.76 -16.32 15.97
CA LEU A 743 0.43 -17.48 15.14
C LEU A 743 1.68 -18.15 14.57
N GLY A 744 2.66 -17.36 14.14
CA GLY A 744 3.88 -17.85 13.49
C GLY A 744 4.97 -18.34 14.43
N GLY A 745 4.95 -17.94 15.71
CA GLY A 745 5.97 -18.29 16.70
C GLY A 745 7.33 -17.62 16.46
N GLU A 746 7.40 -16.58 15.63
CA GLU A 746 8.66 -15.95 15.26
C GLU A 746 9.38 -15.35 16.48
N GLY A 747 10.63 -15.77 16.69
CA GLY A 747 11.49 -15.32 17.79
C GLY A 747 11.31 -16.06 19.12
N LEU A 748 10.47 -17.11 19.17
CA LEU A 748 10.40 -18.06 20.30
C LEU A 748 10.85 -19.46 19.86
N GLU A 749 11.35 -20.26 20.80
CA GLU A 749 11.50 -21.69 20.61
C GLU A 749 10.13 -22.36 20.46
N SER A 750 10.06 -23.45 19.67
CA SER A 750 8.79 -24.13 19.39
C SER A 750 8.07 -24.61 20.67
N ALA A 751 8.83 -25.07 21.67
CA ALA A 751 8.26 -25.52 22.95
C ALA A 751 7.64 -24.36 23.74
N THR A 752 8.27 -23.18 23.71
CA THR A 752 7.79 -21.99 24.41
C THR A 752 6.61 -21.35 23.69
N HIS A 753 6.61 -21.34 22.37
CA HIS A 753 5.44 -20.94 21.57
C HIS A 753 4.22 -21.86 21.80
N GLU A 754 4.43 -23.18 21.88
CA GLU A 754 3.39 -24.13 22.26
C GLU A 754 2.87 -23.87 23.68
N LEU A 755 3.78 -23.61 24.63
CA LEU A 755 3.43 -23.29 26.01
C LEU A 755 2.61 -21.99 26.12
N TRP A 756 2.90 -20.98 25.31
CA TRP A 756 2.19 -19.70 25.30
C TRP A 756 0.68 -19.88 25.08
N THR A 757 0.33 -20.79 24.17
CA THR A 757 -1.03 -21.00 23.67
C THR A 757 -1.74 -22.20 24.30
N THR A 758 -1.09 -22.85 25.26
CA THR A 758 -1.64 -24.00 26.01
C THR A 758 -2.46 -23.53 27.22
N GLU A 759 -3.55 -24.25 27.53
CA GLU A 759 -4.36 -24.00 28.73
C GLU A 759 -3.50 -24.04 30.00
N SER A 760 -3.52 -22.93 30.76
CA SER A 760 -2.77 -22.79 32.01
C SER A 760 -3.68 -22.57 33.22
N SER A 761 -4.83 -21.90 33.05
CA SER A 761 -5.80 -21.72 34.12
C SER A 761 -7.24 -21.65 33.59
N ASP A 762 -8.20 -21.79 34.51
CA ASP A 762 -9.57 -21.34 34.27
C ASP A 762 -9.61 -19.81 34.06
N ALA A 763 -10.71 -19.31 33.50
CA ALA A 763 -10.96 -17.89 33.29
C ALA A 763 -12.33 -17.51 33.89
N VAL A 764 -12.41 -17.42 35.22
CA VAL A 764 -13.66 -17.10 35.94
C VAL A 764 -13.79 -15.59 36.07
N ARG A 765 -14.83 -14.99 35.49
CA ARG A 765 -15.02 -13.52 35.51
C ARG A 765 -15.72 -13.01 36.76
N SER A 766 -16.69 -13.75 37.31
CA SER A 766 -17.33 -13.39 38.57
C SER A 766 -17.73 -14.63 39.36
N ALA A 767 -17.92 -14.49 40.67
CA ALA A 767 -18.44 -15.56 41.52
C ALA A 767 -19.90 -15.94 41.18
N THR A 768 -20.63 -15.06 40.49
CA THR A 768 -22.05 -15.23 40.14
C THR A 768 -22.26 -15.85 38.76
N ASN A 769 -21.32 -15.66 37.83
CA ASN A 769 -21.28 -16.30 36.52
C ASN A 769 -20.15 -17.33 36.55
N GLY A 770 -20.49 -18.59 36.85
CA GLY A 770 -19.52 -19.68 36.96
C GLY A 770 -18.62 -19.83 35.72
N ALA A 771 -17.58 -20.66 35.84
CA ALA A 771 -16.61 -20.90 34.76
C ALA A 771 -17.31 -21.19 33.42
N ASN A 772 -17.01 -20.40 32.39
CA ASN A 772 -17.47 -20.68 31.04
C ASN A 772 -16.65 -21.87 30.51
N PRO A 773 -17.26 -23.03 30.21
CA PRO A 773 -16.51 -24.23 29.85
C PRO A 773 -15.75 -24.09 28.52
N TYR A 774 -16.07 -23.07 27.73
CA TYR A 774 -15.45 -22.79 26.45
C TYR A 774 -14.34 -21.74 26.52
N ILE A 775 -14.06 -21.18 27.71
CA ILE A 775 -13.06 -20.12 27.90
C ILE A 775 -12.03 -20.54 28.94
N LYS A 776 -10.76 -20.44 28.55
CA LYS A 776 -9.58 -20.73 29.36
C LYS A 776 -8.55 -19.62 29.20
N TRP A 777 -7.47 -19.69 29.96
CA TRP A 777 -6.37 -18.74 29.84
C TRP A 777 -5.05 -19.47 29.61
N GLY A 778 -4.26 -18.97 28.65
CA GLY A 778 -2.89 -19.40 28.42
C GLY A 778 -1.89 -18.51 29.18
N LEU A 779 -0.71 -18.29 28.62
CA LEU A 779 0.25 -17.36 29.21
C LEU A 779 0.07 -15.96 28.63
N GLY A 780 -0.87 -15.21 29.20
CA GLY A 780 -1.17 -13.82 28.82
C GLY A 780 -2.08 -13.66 27.60
N VAL A 781 -2.67 -14.74 27.12
CA VAL A 781 -3.68 -14.75 26.05
C VAL A 781 -4.88 -15.60 26.44
N GLY A 782 -6.07 -15.17 26.06
CA GLY A 782 -7.30 -15.93 26.25
C GLY A 782 -7.43 -17.06 25.24
N LEU A 783 -8.03 -18.16 25.66
CA LEU A 783 -8.32 -19.32 24.83
C LEU A 783 -9.84 -19.51 24.74
N GLN A 784 -10.34 -19.78 23.54
CA GLN A 784 -11.74 -20.10 23.31
C GLN A 784 -11.85 -21.36 22.44
N THR A 785 -12.88 -22.18 22.66
CA THR A 785 -13.33 -23.16 21.65
C THR A 785 -14.76 -22.85 21.21
N ASN A 786 -15.03 -22.80 19.90
CA ASN A 786 -16.38 -22.69 19.35
C ASN A 786 -16.52 -23.51 18.04
N ALA A 787 -17.59 -23.27 17.27
CA ALA A 787 -17.85 -23.99 16.01
C ALA A 787 -16.76 -23.80 14.93
N ASN A 788 -16.00 -22.71 14.99
CA ASN A 788 -14.84 -22.48 14.11
C ASN A 788 -13.54 -23.14 14.64
N GLY A 789 -13.59 -23.83 15.79
CA GLY A 789 -12.43 -24.50 16.40
C GLY A 789 -11.84 -23.74 17.59
N LYS A 790 -10.57 -24.01 17.89
CA LYS A 790 -9.81 -23.34 18.94
C LYS A 790 -9.34 -21.96 18.46
N ALA A 791 -9.44 -20.96 19.32
CA ALA A 791 -9.05 -19.59 19.04
C ALA A 791 -8.26 -18.98 20.19
N LEU A 792 -7.30 -18.14 19.83
CA LEU A 792 -6.59 -17.23 20.71
C LEU A 792 -7.29 -15.88 20.67
N TRP A 793 -7.49 -15.23 21.80
CA TRP A 793 -8.21 -13.96 21.84
C TRP A 793 -7.77 -13.08 23.02
N HIS A 794 -8.00 -11.78 22.91
CA HIS A 794 -7.89 -10.86 24.03
C HIS A 794 -8.78 -9.63 23.79
N TRP A 795 -9.15 -8.93 24.85
CA TRP A 795 -9.85 -7.64 24.78
C TRP A 795 -9.05 -6.52 25.44
N GLY A 796 -9.34 -5.29 25.04
CA GLY A 796 -8.77 -4.07 25.57
C GLY A 796 -9.88 -3.11 25.96
N ASP A 797 -9.79 -2.56 27.17
CA ASP A 797 -10.76 -1.61 27.69
C ASP A 797 -10.07 -0.54 28.55
N ASN A 798 -9.98 0.69 28.01
CA ASN A 798 -9.58 1.89 28.74
C ASN A 798 -10.78 2.86 28.93
N GLY A 799 -11.99 2.33 29.03
CA GLY A 799 -13.24 3.10 29.17
C GLY A 799 -13.87 3.40 27.81
N ASP A 800 -13.49 4.50 27.20
CA ASP A 800 -13.99 5.01 25.91
C ASP A 800 -13.04 4.72 24.73
N ARG A 801 -11.97 3.94 24.98
CA ARG A 801 -11.14 3.29 23.95
C ARG A 801 -11.20 1.79 24.16
N LYS A 802 -11.51 1.04 23.10
CA LYS A 802 -11.67 -0.42 23.14
C LYS A 802 -10.86 -1.07 22.05
N ALA A 803 -10.40 -2.29 22.30
CA ALA A 803 -9.81 -3.14 21.29
C ALA A 803 -10.20 -4.60 21.51
N PHE A 804 -10.13 -5.41 20.47
CA PHE A 804 -10.40 -6.85 20.53
C PHE A 804 -9.69 -7.56 19.40
N PHE A 805 -9.12 -8.73 19.66
CA PHE A 805 -8.75 -9.64 18.58
C PHE A 805 -9.19 -11.06 18.87
N ILE A 806 -9.39 -11.82 17.80
CA ILE A 806 -9.51 -13.28 17.84
C ILE A 806 -8.79 -13.86 16.63
N ALA A 807 -8.04 -14.94 16.85
CA ALA A 807 -7.25 -15.63 15.85
C ALA A 807 -7.44 -17.15 15.95
N TYR A 808 -7.60 -17.80 14.80
CA TYR A 808 -7.82 -19.24 14.64
C TYR A 808 -6.59 -19.85 13.94
N PRO A 809 -5.63 -20.42 14.70
CA PRO A 809 -4.39 -20.94 14.12
C PRO A 809 -4.63 -21.99 13.02
N GLU A 810 -5.53 -22.94 13.27
CA GLU A 810 -5.85 -24.02 12.31
C GLU A 810 -6.49 -23.52 11.01
N ARG A 811 -7.12 -22.34 11.04
CA ARG A 811 -7.79 -21.71 9.89
C ARG A 811 -6.94 -20.62 9.24
N ARG A 812 -5.76 -20.32 9.79
CA ARG A 812 -4.90 -19.20 9.36
C ARG A 812 -5.70 -17.90 9.21
N GLU A 813 -6.58 -17.64 10.17
CA GLU A 813 -7.61 -16.60 10.10
C GLU A 813 -7.61 -15.78 11.39
N SER A 814 -7.52 -14.46 11.29
CA SER A 814 -7.57 -13.54 12.43
C SER A 814 -8.39 -12.29 12.12
N ILE A 815 -8.84 -11.64 13.18
CA ILE A 815 -9.39 -10.30 13.10
C ILE A 815 -8.96 -9.49 14.32
N ALA A 816 -8.51 -8.26 14.08
CA ALA A 816 -8.22 -7.25 15.08
C ALA A 816 -9.14 -6.05 14.87
N ILE A 817 -9.73 -5.55 15.96
CA ILE A 817 -10.70 -4.46 15.94
C ILE A 817 -10.34 -3.45 17.00
N PHE A 818 -10.29 -2.18 16.61
CA PHE A 818 -10.00 -1.05 17.48
C PHE A 818 -11.11 -0.01 17.34
N TRP A 819 -11.63 0.47 18.46
CA TRP A 819 -12.69 1.47 18.50
C TRP A 819 -12.29 2.63 19.38
N ASN A 820 -12.68 3.82 18.97
CA ASN A 820 -12.53 5.03 19.77
C ASN A 820 -13.82 5.40 20.54
N SER A 821 -14.58 4.39 20.99
CA SER A 821 -15.88 4.60 21.63
C SER A 821 -16.11 3.65 22.81
N ALA A 822 -16.78 4.16 23.85
CA ALA A 822 -17.31 3.36 24.95
C ALA A 822 -18.32 2.30 24.49
N ASN A 823 -19.02 2.52 23.37
CA ASN A 823 -19.96 1.57 22.77
C ASN A 823 -19.27 0.52 21.88
N GLY A 824 -17.96 0.67 21.61
CA GLY A 824 -17.24 -0.09 20.59
C GLY A 824 -17.43 -1.60 20.71
N GLN A 825 -17.15 -2.15 21.89
CA GLN A 825 -17.18 -3.60 22.11
C GLN A 825 -18.57 -4.24 21.96
N GLN A 826 -19.65 -3.47 22.08
CA GLN A 826 -21.02 -3.98 21.86
C GLN A 826 -21.29 -4.35 20.39
N SER A 827 -20.45 -3.88 19.47
CA SER A 827 -20.49 -4.24 18.04
C SER A 827 -19.73 -5.53 17.71
N ALA A 828 -18.87 -6.01 18.61
CA ALA A 828 -17.92 -7.09 18.33
C ALA A 828 -18.60 -8.34 17.76
N ASN A 829 -19.71 -8.82 18.36
CA ASN A 829 -20.39 -10.03 17.88
C ASN A 829 -20.90 -9.92 16.43
N GLN A 830 -21.39 -8.74 16.02
CA GLN A 830 -21.86 -8.51 14.65
C GLN A 830 -20.71 -8.37 13.67
N ILE A 831 -19.63 -7.68 14.06
CA ILE A 831 -18.41 -7.58 13.25
C ILE A 831 -17.81 -8.98 13.06
N LEU A 832 -17.61 -9.74 14.14
CA LEU A 832 -17.10 -11.11 14.04
C LEU A 832 -18.02 -12.00 13.18
N SER A 833 -19.35 -11.85 13.27
CA SER A 833 -20.27 -12.61 12.41
C SER A 833 -20.17 -12.22 10.92
N LEU A 834 -19.91 -10.95 10.61
CA LEU A 834 -19.70 -10.44 9.26
C LEU A 834 -18.44 -11.06 8.61
N PHE A 835 -17.35 -11.19 9.37
CA PHE A 835 -16.06 -11.65 8.84
C PHE A 835 -15.83 -13.16 8.99
N LEU A 836 -16.26 -13.77 10.10
CA LEU A 836 -15.95 -15.16 10.48
C LEU A 836 -17.16 -16.10 10.38
N GLY A 837 -18.33 -15.58 10.00
CA GLY A 837 -19.60 -16.29 9.94
C GLY A 837 -20.37 -16.27 11.28
N ALA A 838 -21.70 -16.35 11.18
CA ALA A 838 -22.60 -16.28 12.33
C ALA A 838 -22.48 -17.52 13.24
N GLN A 839 -22.11 -17.30 14.49
CA GLN A 839 -21.93 -18.35 15.50
C GLN A 839 -21.80 -17.76 16.92
N ALA A 840 -21.66 -18.62 17.93
CA ALA A 840 -21.38 -18.20 19.30
C ALA A 840 -19.89 -17.80 19.45
N PHE A 841 -19.65 -16.53 19.77
CA PHE A 841 -18.32 -16.04 20.18
C PHE A 841 -18.28 -15.88 21.70
N HIS A 842 -17.97 -16.99 22.38
CA HIS A 842 -18.00 -17.09 23.85
C HIS A 842 -17.13 -16.06 24.57
N SER A 843 -16.06 -15.59 23.94
CA SER A 843 -15.15 -14.54 24.40
C SER A 843 -15.86 -13.19 24.47
N VAL A 844 -16.63 -12.82 23.44
CA VAL A 844 -17.43 -11.59 23.46
C VAL A 844 -18.48 -11.65 24.57
N THR A 845 -19.16 -12.78 24.73
CA THR A 845 -20.11 -12.98 25.84
C THR A 845 -19.42 -13.00 27.20
N TRP A 846 -18.21 -13.54 27.28
CA TRP A 846 -17.44 -13.57 28.51
C TRP A 846 -17.01 -12.17 28.91
N VAL A 847 -16.67 -11.27 27.97
CA VAL A 847 -16.25 -9.89 28.29
C VAL A 847 -17.41 -8.91 28.48
N GLY A 848 -18.54 -9.10 27.79
CA GLY A 848 -19.77 -8.32 28.03
C GLY A 848 -20.34 -8.63 29.39
#